data_AF-A0A8H6SBJ4-F1
#
_entry.id   AF-A0A8H6SBJ4-F1
#
_cell.length_a   1.000
_cell.length_b   1.000
_cell.length_c   1.000
_cell.angle_alpha   90.00
_cell.angle_beta   90.00
_cell.angle_gamma   90.00
#
_symmetry.space_group_name_H-M   'P 1'
#
loop_
_entity.id
_entity.type
_entity.pdbx_description
1 polymer ?
#
loop_
_entity_poly.entity_id
_entity_poly.type
_entity_poly.pdbx_seq_one_letter_code
_entity_poly.pdbx_strand_id
1 'polypeptide(L)'
;MDLDLSRLTPPQGLSEHERETIFTHLFRRLASFRNTLFLYSSQDQTLSPEARHAHETSIQQWAQGLIEVAFVICGEPGGGHCPELDPLTDTATAHLRLPPPEIMNRFLNALAFLNIANTKEFSALTRSFLSTFGSLDERLIVAALKNPQRAIEETKKIVEATREKHSQQGKLLRMAGVGLAAVAGGVLVGVTGGLAAPLVGASVGTVLGILGVGGTAAGLLATALASSTVICGALFGVYGGHTTSSMVRRHTREVKDLDIVPVHPPKEHEALAVRLCVSGWLTSKEDVIAPWTIFDADGDDTFALQWEVELLESLSNALTTLVKTNAIRYLRVEVLKRTVFATLMASLAPVALLKFGEIMDNDWMNSQALAIKVGAVLGSLLEKRVFGHRPISLTGYSLGALVIMEALKYLASLPPSETLHLVQDVYLFGTPAPSDDIAAWTSMRRLVSGRLVNGYSQDDYVLAVLCRLSSVSWGVAGMQSVDVLGVENVLCEVDGHTRWRTMIGKSLLSFLGGLGLSLPLHALLTLNGNVFGISGFLHRSFRGNLEAIASTAGLLLGGVVVGLVEGPSLDRIDMGSLSLVISGLLVGVGTKMANGCTSGHMLAGLSRFSPRSAVATTIFFCTGAITSHIVHAKHQRGSRSSLDWTLDATGSTLLALQTIPLLTSAALYFSISRQDNSIHAKFRLLASLATGFEFALALRLSSLTEAQKVIDFLLLPGHEAFDPSLAFLAFGALPSCIILYRYARGSEIPRLGGAWSIPKNSQVDTKLVVGSAIFGVGWGLSGFCPGPGIVNLGRAVGSGMDVLPFAVWLGAVVMGGVVV
;
A
#
# COMPACT_ATOMS: atom_id res chain seq x y z
N MET A 1 -9.38 -29.66 0.85
CA MET A 1 -9.70 -29.01 -0.44
C MET A 1 -8.97 -29.82 -1.50
N ASP A 2 -9.69 -30.45 -2.42
CA ASP A 2 -9.08 -31.35 -3.41
C ASP A 2 -8.13 -30.59 -4.33
N LEU A 3 -6.88 -31.04 -4.41
CA LEU A 3 -5.84 -30.49 -5.26
C LEU A 3 -6.10 -30.92 -6.71
N ASP A 4 -6.54 -29.98 -7.55
CA ASP A 4 -6.75 -30.23 -8.98
C ASP A 4 -5.41 -30.18 -9.75
N LEU A 5 -4.65 -31.27 -9.66
CA LEU A 5 -3.34 -31.41 -10.33
C LEU A 5 -3.41 -31.33 -11.87
N SER A 6 -4.61 -31.41 -12.46
CA SER A 6 -4.78 -31.18 -13.90
C SER A 6 -4.30 -29.79 -14.33
N ARG A 7 -4.26 -28.82 -13.41
CA ARG A 7 -3.77 -27.46 -13.65
C ARG A 7 -2.24 -27.32 -13.71
N LEU A 8 -1.49 -28.35 -13.28
CA LEU A 8 -0.03 -28.43 -13.46
C LEU A 8 0.36 -29.16 -14.74
N THR A 9 -0.58 -29.86 -15.37
CA THR A 9 -0.31 -30.52 -16.65
C THR A 9 -0.36 -29.53 -17.81
N PRO A 10 0.56 -29.64 -18.79
CA PRO A 10 0.47 -28.87 -20.01
C PRO A 10 -0.94 -28.93 -20.63
N PRO A 11 -1.48 -27.79 -21.10
CA PRO A 11 -2.83 -27.74 -21.66
C PRO A 11 -3.01 -28.73 -22.82
N GLN A 12 -3.96 -29.64 -22.69
CA GLN A 12 -4.29 -30.65 -23.71
C GLN A 12 -5.29 -30.10 -24.73
N GLY A 13 -5.20 -30.55 -25.97
CA GLY A 13 -6.16 -30.21 -27.03
C GLY A 13 -5.91 -28.86 -27.73
N LEU A 14 -4.75 -28.23 -27.52
CA LEU A 14 -4.34 -27.05 -28.27
C LEU A 14 -4.09 -27.39 -29.74
N SER A 15 -4.60 -26.56 -30.64
CA SER A 15 -4.22 -26.60 -32.05
C SER A 15 -2.73 -26.29 -32.22
N GLU A 16 -2.15 -26.72 -33.34
CA GLU A 16 -0.76 -26.39 -33.69
C GLU A 16 -0.52 -24.87 -33.73
N HIS A 17 -1.47 -24.13 -34.28
CA HIS A 17 -1.42 -22.67 -34.35
C HIS A 17 -1.44 -21.99 -32.96
N GLU A 18 -2.22 -22.52 -32.01
CA GLU A 18 -2.23 -21.99 -30.63
C GLU A 18 -0.91 -22.25 -29.91
N ARG A 19 -0.33 -23.44 -30.07
CA ARG A 19 0.98 -23.79 -29.48
C ARG A 19 2.10 -22.90 -30.02
N GLU A 20 2.10 -22.69 -31.34
CA GLU A 20 3.03 -21.76 -31.99
C GLU A 20 2.83 -20.33 -31.48
N THR A 21 1.59 -19.84 -31.41
CA THR A 21 1.29 -18.49 -30.94
C THR A 21 1.74 -18.25 -29.49
N ILE A 22 1.47 -19.20 -28.59
CA ILE A 22 1.92 -19.12 -27.19
C ILE A 22 3.45 -19.07 -27.12
N PHE A 23 4.12 -20.00 -27.82
CA PHE A 23 5.58 -20.09 -27.83
C PHE A 23 6.22 -18.81 -28.39
N THR A 24 5.80 -18.36 -29.57
CA THR A 24 6.32 -17.14 -30.19
C THR A 24 6.08 -15.94 -29.29
N HIS A 25 4.91 -15.81 -28.68
CA HIS A 25 4.63 -14.70 -27.78
C HIS A 25 5.57 -14.69 -26.56
N LEU A 26 5.76 -15.86 -25.92
CA LEU A 26 6.68 -16.01 -24.79
C LEU A 26 8.13 -15.73 -25.20
N PHE A 27 8.58 -16.30 -26.31
CA PHE A 27 9.92 -16.14 -26.87
C PHE A 27 10.26 -14.66 -27.08
N ARG A 28 9.39 -13.92 -27.77
CA ARG A 28 9.58 -12.48 -28.05
C ARG A 28 9.54 -11.62 -26.78
N ARG A 29 8.65 -11.93 -25.84
CA ARG A 29 8.60 -11.24 -24.54
C ARG A 29 9.84 -11.51 -23.69
N LEU A 30 10.35 -12.73 -23.71
CA LEU A 30 11.57 -13.09 -22.98
C LEU A 30 12.79 -12.41 -23.59
N ALA A 31 12.88 -12.34 -24.93
CA ALA A 31 13.90 -11.56 -25.63
C ALA A 31 13.90 -10.09 -25.18
N SER A 32 12.70 -9.47 -25.15
CA SER A 32 12.55 -8.09 -24.66
C SER A 32 12.97 -7.96 -23.19
N PHE A 33 12.56 -8.88 -22.32
CA PHE A 33 12.90 -8.86 -20.90
C PHE A 33 14.41 -9.00 -20.67
N ARG A 34 15.06 -9.96 -21.34
CA ARG A 34 16.52 -10.13 -21.35
C ARG A 34 17.23 -8.85 -21.80
N ASN A 35 16.79 -8.24 -22.91
CA ASN A 35 17.39 -7.02 -23.42
C ASN A 35 17.31 -5.88 -22.40
N THR A 36 16.20 -5.77 -21.66
CA THR A 36 16.08 -4.80 -20.56
C THR A 36 17.10 -5.07 -19.44
N LEU A 37 17.35 -6.33 -19.08
CA LEU A 37 18.37 -6.67 -18.09
C LEU A 37 19.79 -6.33 -18.57
N PHE A 38 20.09 -6.55 -19.84
CA PHE A 38 21.37 -6.15 -20.45
C PHE A 38 21.57 -4.63 -20.44
N LEU A 39 20.49 -3.85 -20.62
CA LEU A 39 20.57 -2.40 -20.49
C LEU A 39 20.96 -2.00 -19.06
N TYR A 40 20.40 -2.64 -18.03
CA TYR A 40 20.79 -2.36 -16.65
C TYR A 40 22.25 -2.72 -16.37
N SER A 41 22.76 -3.85 -16.87
CA SER A 41 24.17 -4.22 -16.72
C SER A 41 25.13 -3.32 -17.50
N SER A 42 24.71 -2.78 -18.65
CA SER A 42 25.50 -1.85 -19.44
C SER A 42 25.68 -0.48 -18.78
N GLN A 43 24.70 -0.05 -17.97
CA GLN A 43 24.76 1.21 -17.26
C GLN A 43 25.65 1.13 -16.01
N ASP A 44 25.81 -0.06 -15.44
CA ASP A 44 26.67 -0.26 -14.28
C ASP A 44 28.15 -0.18 -14.68
N GLN A 45 28.73 1.00 -14.45
CA GLN A 45 30.15 1.30 -14.71
C GLN A 45 31.09 0.67 -13.67
N THR A 46 30.57 0.18 -12.54
CA THR A 46 31.39 -0.44 -11.50
C THR A 46 31.81 -1.86 -11.87
N LEU A 47 31.09 -2.49 -12.81
CA LEU A 47 31.43 -3.82 -13.34
C LEU A 47 32.61 -3.76 -14.32
N SER A 48 33.58 -4.65 -14.12
CA SER A 48 34.60 -4.91 -15.14
C SER A 48 33.95 -5.49 -16.41
N PRO A 49 34.57 -5.32 -17.60
CA PRO A 49 34.08 -5.91 -18.84
C PRO A 49 33.87 -7.44 -18.74
N GLU A 50 34.75 -8.15 -18.04
CA GLU A 50 34.67 -9.59 -17.83
C GLU A 50 33.49 -9.96 -16.93
N ALA A 51 33.30 -9.22 -15.83
CA ALA A 51 32.19 -9.44 -14.91
C ALA A 51 30.83 -9.14 -15.57
N ARG A 52 30.77 -8.09 -16.40
CA ARG A 52 29.57 -7.78 -17.21
C ARG A 52 29.28 -8.91 -18.20
N HIS A 53 30.28 -9.38 -18.93
CA HIS A 53 30.10 -10.47 -19.89
C HIS A 53 29.64 -11.77 -19.21
N ALA A 54 30.20 -12.11 -18.05
CA ALA A 54 29.77 -13.27 -17.26
C ALA A 54 28.31 -13.14 -16.78
N HIS A 55 27.90 -11.95 -16.36
CA HIS A 55 26.53 -11.66 -15.97
C HIS A 55 25.54 -11.81 -17.14
N GLU A 56 25.86 -11.20 -18.28
CA GLU A 56 25.04 -11.28 -19.50
C GLU A 56 24.95 -12.73 -20.01
N THR A 57 26.04 -13.48 -19.94
CA THR A 57 26.06 -14.92 -20.26
C THR A 57 25.15 -15.71 -19.34
N SER A 58 25.16 -15.41 -18.04
CA SER A 58 24.30 -16.10 -17.06
C SER A 58 22.81 -15.80 -17.29
N ILE A 59 22.47 -14.55 -17.61
CA ILE A 59 21.11 -14.15 -18.00
C ILE A 59 20.69 -14.87 -19.30
N GLN A 60 21.59 -14.94 -20.29
CA GLN A 60 21.33 -15.63 -21.55
C GLN A 60 21.08 -17.13 -21.34
N GLN A 61 21.89 -17.80 -20.52
CA GLN A 61 21.71 -19.21 -20.17
C GLN A 61 20.38 -19.46 -19.47
N TRP A 62 20.01 -18.60 -18.51
CA TRP A 62 18.71 -18.67 -17.86
C TRP A 62 17.55 -18.51 -18.84
N ALA A 63 17.61 -17.50 -19.71
CA ALA A 63 16.55 -17.21 -20.67
C ALA A 63 16.40 -18.35 -21.69
N GLN A 64 17.53 -18.90 -22.18
CA GLN A 64 17.54 -20.03 -23.10
C GLN A 64 16.97 -21.29 -22.44
N GLY A 65 17.36 -21.60 -21.21
CA GLY A 65 16.83 -22.74 -20.46
C GLY A 65 15.32 -22.65 -20.23
N LEU A 66 14.79 -21.45 -19.94
CA LEU A 66 13.34 -21.25 -19.80
C LEU A 66 12.58 -21.47 -21.12
N ILE A 67 13.16 -21.06 -22.25
CA ILE A 67 12.57 -21.29 -23.58
C ILE A 67 12.62 -22.76 -23.97
N GLU A 68 13.69 -23.49 -23.64
CA GLU A 68 13.76 -24.93 -23.90
C GLU A 68 12.62 -25.68 -23.20
N VAL A 69 12.34 -25.33 -21.94
CA VAL A 69 11.19 -25.89 -21.22
C VAL A 69 9.87 -25.50 -21.90
N ALA A 70 9.71 -24.24 -22.30
CA ALA A 70 8.51 -23.79 -23.02
C ALA A 70 8.33 -24.46 -24.39
N PHE A 71 9.42 -24.71 -25.12
CA PHE A 71 9.45 -25.39 -26.41
C PHE A 71 8.95 -26.83 -26.30
N VAL A 72 9.42 -27.54 -25.28
CA VAL A 72 8.95 -28.90 -24.96
C VAL A 72 7.47 -28.91 -24.57
N ILE A 73 7.01 -27.96 -23.75
CA ILE A 73 5.60 -27.84 -23.36
C ILE A 73 4.70 -27.57 -24.58
N CYS A 74 5.16 -26.79 -25.56
CA CYS A 74 4.45 -26.51 -26.79
C CYS A 74 4.52 -27.65 -27.82
N GLY A 75 5.23 -28.73 -27.52
CA GLY A 75 5.39 -29.89 -28.41
C GLY A 75 6.23 -29.56 -29.64
N GLU A 76 7.34 -28.84 -29.43
CA GLU A 76 8.39 -28.57 -30.43
C GLU A 76 7.84 -27.92 -31.72
N PRO A 77 7.21 -26.74 -31.62
CA PRO A 77 6.58 -26.07 -32.77
C PRO A 77 7.60 -25.88 -33.91
N GLY A 78 7.24 -26.32 -35.12
CA GLY A 78 8.08 -26.22 -36.31
C GLY A 78 9.05 -27.40 -36.54
N GLY A 79 9.12 -28.38 -35.64
CA GLY A 79 9.83 -29.64 -35.85
C GLY A 79 11.34 -29.46 -36.08
N GLY A 80 12.08 -29.09 -35.03
CA GLY A 80 13.52 -28.81 -35.11
C GLY A 80 14.14 -28.55 -33.73
N HIS A 81 15.36 -28.00 -33.72
CA HIS A 81 16.01 -27.56 -32.48
C HIS A 81 15.32 -26.29 -31.94
N CYS A 82 15.31 -26.15 -30.61
CA CYS A 82 14.82 -24.96 -29.94
C CYS A 82 15.54 -23.70 -30.48
N PRO A 83 14.82 -22.63 -30.88
CA PRO A 83 15.46 -21.43 -31.40
C PRO A 83 16.32 -20.76 -30.32
N GLU A 84 17.47 -20.24 -30.73
CA GLU A 84 18.36 -19.47 -29.85
C GLU A 84 17.85 -18.03 -29.73
N LEU A 85 17.87 -17.51 -28.49
CA LEU A 85 17.63 -16.11 -28.24
C LEU A 85 18.84 -15.26 -28.67
N ASP A 86 18.78 -14.61 -29.81
CA ASP A 86 19.85 -13.71 -30.26
C ASP A 86 19.52 -12.23 -29.93
N PRO A 87 20.50 -11.31 -29.92
CA PRO A 87 20.25 -9.88 -29.63
C PRO A 87 19.30 -9.19 -30.63
N LEU A 88 19.18 -9.67 -31.86
CA LEU A 88 18.35 -9.14 -32.94
C LEU A 88 16.99 -9.85 -33.05
N THR A 89 16.69 -10.77 -32.13
CA THR A 89 15.39 -11.44 -32.04
C THR A 89 14.25 -10.42 -32.01
N ASP A 90 13.23 -10.66 -32.84
CA ASP A 90 12.02 -9.84 -32.89
C ASP A 90 11.32 -9.81 -31.51
N THR A 91 10.89 -8.62 -31.07
CA THR A 91 10.18 -8.41 -29.81
C THR A 91 8.72 -7.98 -30.00
N ALA A 92 8.26 -7.84 -31.25
CA ALA A 92 6.92 -7.36 -31.56
C ALA A 92 5.85 -8.42 -31.25
N THR A 93 4.87 -8.05 -30.43
CA THR A 93 3.79 -8.95 -29.98
C THR A 93 2.39 -8.51 -30.37
N ALA A 94 2.22 -7.30 -30.92
CA ALA A 94 0.91 -6.67 -31.13
C ALA A 94 -0.06 -7.46 -32.03
N HIS A 95 0.46 -8.32 -32.92
CA HIS A 95 -0.35 -9.13 -33.83
C HIS A 95 -0.69 -10.53 -33.29
N LEU A 96 -0.08 -10.94 -32.17
CA LEU A 96 -0.28 -12.27 -31.59
C LEU A 96 -1.52 -12.26 -30.69
N ARG A 97 -2.49 -13.12 -30.99
CA ARG A 97 -3.70 -13.29 -30.17
C ARG A 97 -3.51 -14.45 -29.22
N LEU A 98 -3.34 -14.15 -27.94
CA LEU A 98 -3.18 -15.17 -26.92
C LEU A 98 -4.48 -15.96 -26.68
N PRO A 99 -4.39 -17.24 -26.29
CA PRO A 99 -5.53 -18.02 -25.83
C PRO A 99 -6.18 -17.43 -24.57
N PRO A 100 -7.40 -17.89 -24.21
CA PRO A 100 -8.06 -17.53 -22.96
C PRO A 100 -7.17 -17.67 -21.71
N PRO A 101 -7.37 -16.83 -20.69
CA PRO A 101 -6.51 -16.77 -19.50
C PRO A 101 -6.44 -18.09 -18.72
N GLU A 102 -7.46 -18.93 -18.77
CA GLU A 102 -7.44 -20.26 -18.13
C GLU A 102 -6.38 -21.19 -18.74
N ILE A 103 -6.26 -21.18 -20.07
CA ILE A 103 -5.26 -21.96 -20.81
C ILE A 103 -3.87 -21.40 -20.53
N MET A 104 -3.74 -20.08 -20.55
CA MET A 104 -2.47 -19.40 -20.26
C MET A 104 -1.99 -19.71 -18.84
N ASN A 105 -2.88 -19.64 -17.83
CA ASN A 105 -2.52 -19.94 -16.45
C ASN A 105 -2.06 -21.40 -16.28
N ARG A 106 -2.70 -22.37 -16.93
CA ARG A 106 -2.25 -23.77 -16.94
C ARG A 106 -0.87 -23.92 -17.57
N PHE A 107 -0.64 -23.25 -18.70
CA PHE A 107 0.66 -23.23 -19.36
C PHE A 107 1.75 -22.63 -18.45
N LEU A 108 1.49 -21.48 -17.83
CA LEU A 108 2.42 -20.80 -16.92
C LEU A 108 2.73 -21.66 -15.68
N ASN A 109 1.72 -22.31 -15.10
CA ASN A 109 1.89 -23.21 -13.96
C ASN A 109 2.74 -24.43 -14.33
N ALA A 110 2.49 -25.05 -15.49
CA ALA A 110 3.28 -26.17 -16.00
C ALA A 110 4.73 -25.75 -16.28
N LEU A 111 4.93 -24.57 -16.90
CA LEU A 111 6.25 -24.00 -17.18
C LEU A 111 7.03 -23.72 -15.88
N ALA A 112 6.40 -23.07 -14.90
CA ALA A 112 7.01 -22.82 -13.61
C ALA A 112 7.38 -24.12 -12.89
N PHE A 113 6.44 -25.09 -12.84
CA PHE A 113 6.67 -26.38 -12.18
C PHE A 113 7.82 -27.18 -12.82
N LEU A 114 7.82 -27.30 -14.16
CA LEU A 114 8.87 -28.03 -14.88
C LEU A 114 10.23 -27.31 -14.80
N ASN A 115 10.23 -25.98 -14.87
CA ASN A 115 11.45 -25.21 -14.69
C ASN A 115 12.04 -25.43 -13.29
N ILE A 116 11.22 -25.32 -12.24
CA ILE A 116 11.65 -25.60 -10.85
C ILE A 116 12.14 -27.04 -10.70
N ALA A 117 11.48 -28.01 -11.32
CA ALA A 117 11.90 -29.41 -11.25
C ALA A 117 13.26 -29.64 -11.94
N ASN A 118 13.52 -28.93 -13.04
CA ASN A 118 14.77 -29.04 -13.79
C ASN A 118 15.94 -28.32 -13.10
N THR A 119 15.72 -27.07 -12.67
CA THR A 119 16.78 -26.22 -12.08
C THR A 119 16.95 -26.45 -10.58
N LYS A 120 15.93 -26.99 -9.90
CA LYS A 120 15.81 -27.06 -8.43
C LYS A 120 15.77 -25.70 -7.75
N GLU A 121 15.46 -24.65 -8.51
CA GLU A 121 15.43 -23.25 -8.06
C GLU A 121 14.19 -22.53 -8.58
N PHE A 122 13.61 -21.66 -7.74
CA PHE A 122 12.56 -20.75 -8.19
C PHE A 122 13.14 -19.33 -8.27
N SER A 123 13.74 -19.04 -9.42
CA SER A 123 14.45 -17.78 -9.66
C SER A 123 13.54 -16.55 -9.57
N ALA A 124 14.06 -15.46 -8.98
CA ALA A 124 13.45 -14.14 -9.05
C ALA A 124 13.22 -13.64 -10.48
N LEU A 125 14.10 -13.98 -11.42
CA LEU A 125 13.94 -13.64 -12.84
C LEU A 125 12.74 -14.39 -13.44
N THR A 126 12.65 -15.70 -13.19
CA THR A 126 11.54 -16.53 -13.68
C THR A 126 10.21 -16.01 -13.13
N ARG A 127 10.12 -15.75 -11.82
CA ARG A 127 8.89 -15.23 -11.21
C ARG A 127 8.52 -13.84 -11.74
N SER A 128 9.49 -12.93 -11.85
CA SER A 128 9.28 -11.57 -12.39
C SER A 128 8.84 -11.58 -13.84
N PHE A 129 9.37 -12.50 -14.65
CA PHE A 129 8.98 -12.64 -16.04
C PHE A 129 7.58 -13.23 -16.19
N LEU A 130 7.30 -14.35 -15.51
CA LEU A 130 6.02 -15.05 -15.62
C LEU A 130 4.85 -14.21 -15.07
N SER A 131 5.07 -13.38 -14.05
CA SER A 131 4.05 -12.48 -13.51
C SER A 131 3.56 -11.42 -14.52
N THR A 132 4.30 -11.17 -15.61
CA THR A 132 3.87 -10.26 -16.68
C THR A 132 2.75 -10.82 -17.55
N PHE A 133 2.47 -12.13 -17.49
CA PHE A 133 1.43 -12.80 -18.27
C PHE A 133 0.16 -13.11 -17.46
N GLY A 134 0.29 -13.32 -16.14
CA GLY A 134 -0.82 -13.69 -15.28
C GLY A 134 -0.37 -14.14 -13.89
N SER A 135 -1.34 -14.53 -13.06
CA SER A 135 -1.10 -15.05 -11.71
C SER A 135 -0.73 -16.54 -11.74
N LEU A 136 0.37 -16.90 -11.10
CA LEU A 136 0.77 -18.29 -10.87
C LEU A 136 -0.01 -18.89 -9.68
N ASP A 137 -0.43 -20.14 -9.80
CA ASP A 137 -1.01 -20.91 -8.68
C ASP A 137 0.13 -21.55 -7.87
N GLU A 138 0.88 -20.71 -7.14
CA GLU A 138 2.05 -21.15 -6.39
C GLU A 138 1.70 -22.20 -5.33
N ARG A 139 0.49 -22.14 -4.75
CA ARG A 139 0.00 -23.11 -3.76
C ARG A 139 -0.06 -24.52 -4.33
N LEU A 140 -0.60 -24.64 -5.54
CA LEU A 140 -0.69 -25.90 -6.28
C LEU A 140 0.70 -26.48 -6.56
N ILE A 141 1.64 -25.63 -6.98
CA ILE A 141 3.03 -26.01 -7.27
C ILE A 141 3.72 -26.53 -6.00
N VAL A 142 3.62 -25.82 -4.88
CA VAL A 142 4.21 -26.23 -3.59
C VAL A 142 3.64 -27.56 -3.13
N ALA A 143 2.32 -27.71 -3.16
CA ALA A 143 1.64 -28.91 -2.69
C ALA A 143 2.05 -30.14 -3.52
N ALA A 144 2.24 -29.98 -4.83
CA ALA A 144 2.74 -31.03 -5.71
C ALA A 144 4.21 -31.40 -5.42
N LEU A 145 5.08 -30.40 -5.16
CA LEU A 145 6.48 -30.63 -4.82
C LEU A 145 6.65 -31.35 -3.47
N LYS A 146 5.88 -30.96 -2.45
CA LYS A 146 5.95 -31.52 -1.09
C LYS A 146 5.39 -32.95 -0.99
N ASN A 147 4.39 -33.31 -1.81
CA ASN A 147 3.74 -34.63 -1.78
C ASN A 147 3.84 -35.38 -3.13
N PRO A 148 5.06 -35.76 -3.57
CA PRO A 148 5.26 -36.37 -4.89
C PRO A 148 4.50 -37.68 -5.09
N GLN A 149 4.39 -38.51 -4.06
CA GLN A 149 3.75 -39.82 -4.14
C GLN A 149 2.26 -39.69 -4.47
N ARG A 150 1.56 -38.79 -3.76
CA ARG A 150 0.14 -38.49 -4.02
C ARG A 150 -0.04 -37.86 -5.41
N ALA A 151 0.85 -36.95 -5.80
CA ALA A 151 0.79 -36.31 -7.10
C ALA A 151 1.04 -37.27 -8.27
N ILE A 152 1.96 -38.22 -8.12
CA ILE A 152 2.24 -39.28 -9.10
C ILE A 152 1.02 -40.20 -9.25
N GLU A 153 0.35 -40.56 -8.15
CA GLU A 153 -0.79 -41.46 -8.18
C GLU A 153 -2.04 -40.83 -8.82
N GLU A 154 -2.30 -39.56 -8.54
CA GLU A 154 -3.35 -38.79 -9.22
C GLU A 154 -3.03 -38.57 -10.71
N THR A 155 -1.76 -38.32 -11.06
CA THR A 155 -1.31 -38.21 -12.46
C THR A 155 -1.48 -39.54 -13.22
N LYS A 156 -1.17 -40.69 -12.60
CA LYS A 156 -1.39 -42.02 -13.19
C LYS A 156 -2.86 -42.23 -13.56
N LYS A 157 -3.80 -41.83 -12.70
CA LYS A 157 -5.25 -41.92 -12.98
C LYS A 157 -5.66 -41.09 -14.19
N ILE A 158 -5.10 -39.89 -14.34
CA ILE A 158 -5.36 -39.01 -15.49
C ILE A 158 -4.80 -39.63 -16.79
N VAL A 159 -3.59 -40.21 -16.72
CA VAL A 159 -2.95 -40.91 -17.85
C VAL A 159 -3.77 -42.11 -18.29
N GLU A 160 -4.23 -42.93 -17.35
CA GLU A 160 -5.06 -44.11 -17.64
C GLU A 160 -6.39 -43.71 -18.27
N ALA A 161 -7.09 -42.70 -17.73
CA ALA A 161 -8.32 -42.18 -18.32
C ALA A 161 -8.11 -41.59 -19.74
N THR A 162 -6.98 -40.89 -19.97
CA THR A 162 -6.63 -40.32 -21.27
C THR A 162 -6.26 -41.41 -22.28
N ARG A 163 -5.53 -42.43 -21.82
CA ARG A 163 -5.14 -43.60 -22.61
C ARG A 163 -6.37 -44.40 -23.04
N GLU A 164 -7.34 -44.60 -22.15
CA GLU A 164 -8.60 -45.27 -22.49
C GLU A 164 -9.40 -44.52 -23.57
N LYS A 165 -9.43 -43.18 -23.48
CA LYS A 165 -10.08 -42.29 -24.46
C LYS A 165 -9.41 -42.34 -25.84
N HIS A 166 -8.07 -42.40 -25.90
CA HIS A 166 -7.31 -42.56 -27.15
C HIS A 166 -7.27 -44.01 -27.68
N SER A 167 -7.42 -45.03 -26.82
CA SER A 167 -7.35 -46.44 -27.21
C SER A 167 -8.49 -46.86 -28.16
N GLN A 168 -9.59 -46.09 -28.21
CA GLN A 168 -10.70 -46.36 -29.12
C GLN A 168 -10.38 -46.05 -30.59
N GLN A 169 -9.29 -45.34 -30.91
CA GLN A 169 -9.02 -44.85 -32.29
C GLN A 169 -7.96 -45.63 -33.10
N GLY A 170 -7.27 -46.64 -32.56
CA GLY A 170 -6.21 -47.31 -33.34
C GLY A 170 -5.81 -48.71 -32.87
N LYS A 171 -6.57 -49.74 -33.26
CA LYS A 171 -6.29 -51.15 -32.92
C LYS A 171 -5.04 -51.76 -33.57
N LEU A 172 -4.49 -51.14 -34.62
CA LEU A 172 -3.50 -51.80 -35.50
C LEU A 172 -2.03 -51.64 -35.06
N LEU A 173 -1.68 -50.60 -34.31
CA LEU A 173 -0.29 -50.37 -33.84
C LEU A 173 0.13 -51.27 -32.65
N ARG A 174 -0.83 -52.00 -32.07
CA ARG A 174 -0.71 -52.60 -30.73
C ARG A 174 0.09 -53.89 -30.67
N MET A 175 0.26 -54.59 -31.79
CA MET A 175 0.99 -55.88 -31.81
C MET A 175 2.51 -55.72 -31.97
N ALA A 176 2.98 -54.64 -32.59
CA ALA A 176 4.43 -54.42 -32.79
C ALA A 176 5.14 -53.90 -31.53
N GLY A 177 4.46 -53.09 -30.69
CA GLY A 177 5.09 -52.39 -29.57
C GLY A 177 5.28 -53.21 -28.29
N VAL A 178 4.54 -54.31 -28.10
CA VAL A 178 4.52 -55.06 -26.82
C VAL A 178 5.76 -55.94 -26.64
N GLY A 179 6.38 -56.43 -27.73
CA GLY A 179 7.60 -57.25 -27.66
C GLY A 179 8.88 -56.47 -27.36
N LEU A 180 8.94 -55.19 -27.74
CA LEU A 180 10.11 -54.32 -27.52
C LEU A 180 10.14 -53.69 -26.12
N ALA A 181 8.98 -53.47 -25.50
CA ALA A 181 8.86 -52.87 -24.17
C ALA A 181 9.43 -53.74 -23.03
N ALA A 182 9.40 -55.07 -23.18
CA ALA A 182 9.87 -56.00 -22.16
C ALA A 182 11.40 -56.01 -22.01
N VAL A 183 12.15 -55.66 -23.06
CA VAL A 183 13.62 -55.66 -23.06
C VAL A 183 14.19 -54.34 -22.51
N ALA A 184 13.49 -53.22 -22.71
CA ALA A 184 13.91 -51.91 -22.21
C ALA A 184 13.60 -51.69 -20.70
N GLY A 185 12.52 -52.29 -20.19
CA GLY A 185 12.13 -52.18 -18.78
C GLY A 185 13.12 -52.81 -17.78
N GLY A 186 13.99 -53.72 -18.24
CA GLY A 186 14.99 -54.40 -17.41
C GLY A 186 16.22 -53.55 -17.05
N VAL A 187 16.46 -52.42 -17.75
CA VAL A 187 17.67 -51.60 -17.55
C VAL A 187 17.45 -50.48 -16.52
N LEU A 188 16.21 -50.02 -16.32
CA LEU A 188 15.89 -48.88 -15.45
C LEU A 188 15.97 -49.20 -13.94
N VAL A 189 15.94 -50.47 -13.56
CA VAL A 189 15.99 -50.91 -12.15
C VAL A 189 17.45 -51.02 -11.64
N GLY A 190 18.45 -50.89 -12.53
CA GLY A 190 19.85 -51.20 -12.23
C GLY A 190 20.78 -50.03 -11.88
N VAL A 191 20.38 -48.76 -12.04
CA VAL A 191 21.30 -47.61 -11.87
C VAL A 191 20.68 -46.52 -10.99
N THR A 192 20.50 -46.82 -9.70
CA THR A 192 20.22 -45.82 -8.64
C THR A 192 21.44 -45.59 -7.72
N GLY A 193 22.64 -45.97 -8.17
CA GLY A 193 23.89 -45.65 -7.49
C GLY A 193 24.38 -44.27 -7.90
N GLY A 194 24.56 -43.37 -6.93
CA GLY A 194 24.95 -41.98 -7.15
C GLY A 194 26.25 -41.76 -7.93
N LEU A 195 26.40 -40.50 -8.36
CA LEU A 195 27.51 -39.89 -9.13
C LEU A 195 27.31 -39.88 -10.65
N ALA A 196 26.54 -38.90 -11.14
CA ALA A 196 26.84 -38.03 -12.30
C ALA A 196 25.56 -37.34 -12.80
N ALA A 197 25.49 -36.02 -12.71
CA ALA A 197 24.84 -35.18 -13.72
C ALA A 197 25.98 -34.31 -14.28
N PRO A 198 26.17 -34.17 -15.61
CA PRO A 198 25.16 -33.53 -16.48
C PRO A 198 25.21 -33.99 -17.96
N LEU A 199 24.16 -34.66 -18.49
CA LEU A 199 24.09 -34.92 -19.96
C LEU A 199 22.72 -35.41 -20.47
N VAL A 200 21.60 -34.89 -19.94
CA VAL A 200 20.26 -35.42 -20.29
C VAL A 200 19.36 -34.41 -21.03
N GLY A 201 19.87 -33.21 -21.36
CA GLY A 201 19.11 -32.20 -22.10
C GLY A 201 18.89 -32.50 -23.59
N ALA A 202 19.74 -33.30 -24.24
CA ALA A 202 19.73 -33.46 -25.70
C ALA A 202 19.28 -34.84 -26.22
N SER A 203 18.98 -35.81 -25.34
CA SER A 203 18.75 -37.22 -25.73
C SER A 203 17.41 -37.83 -25.31
N VAL A 204 16.58 -37.12 -24.54
CA VAL A 204 15.30 -37.68 -24.05
C VAL A 204 14.18 -37.60 -25.10
N GLY A 205 14.25 -36.67 -26.06
CA GLY A 205 13.27 -36.56 -27.15
C GLY A 205 13.32 -37.70 -28.17
N THR A 206 14.52 -38.22 -28.48
CA THR A 206 14.71 -39.11 -29.65
C THR A 206 14.61 -40.60 -29.34
N VAL A 207 15.00 -41.06 -28.14
CA VAL A 207 15.00 -42.50 -27.82
C VAL A 207 13.66 -42.98 -27.22
N LEU A 208 12.88 -42.10 -26.59
CA LEU A 208 11.58 -42.44 -25.98
C LEU A 208 10.35 -41.96 -26.78
N GLY A 209 10.55 -41.16 -27.83
CA GLY A 209 9.50 -40.78 -28.79
C GLY A 209 8.96 -41.97 -29.61
N ILE A 210 9.77 -43.02 -29.80
CA ILE A 210 9.41 -44.21 -30.58
C ILE A 210 8.33 -45.07 -29.87
N LEU A 211 8.20 -44.97 -28.54
CA LEU A 211 7.25 -45.77 -27.75
C LEU A 211 5.96 -45.01 -27.37
N GLY A 212 5.78 -43.76 -27.80
CA GLY A 212 4.54 -43.00 -27.62
C GLY A 212 4.19 -42.61 -26.17
N VAL A 213 5.07 -42.84 -25.19
CA VAL A 213 4.82 -42.52 -23.77
C VAL A 213 5.78 -41.45 -23.23
N GLY A 214 6.95 -41.23 -23.86
CA GLY A 214 7.97 -40.29 -23.38
C GLY A 214 7.83 -38.84 -23.81
N GLY A 215 6.91 -38.49 -24.71
CA GLY A 215 6.70 -37.12 -25.20
C GLY A 215 5.35 -36.51 -24.79
N THR A 216 4.61 -37.18 -23.90
CA THR A 216 3.29 -36.70 -23.48
C THR A 216 3.41 -35.76 -22.28
N ALA A 217 2.55 -34.74 -22.22
CA ALA A 217 2.43 -33.78 -21.12
C ALA A 217 2.47 -34.40 -19.71
N ALA A 218 1.91 -35.61 -19.57
CA ALA A 218 1.89 -36.34 -18.30
C ALA A 218 3.19 -37.12 -18.00
N GLY A 219 3.94 -37.54 -19.02
CA GLY A 219 5.27 -38.17 -18.86
C GLY A 219 6.30 -37.19 -18.29
N LEU A 220 6.32 -35.96 -18.81
CA LEU A 220 7.16 -34.86 -18.31
C LEU A 220 6.86 -34.52 -16.84
N LEU A 221 5.58 -34.47 -16.47
CA LEU A 221 5.15 -34.22 -15.10
C LEU A 221 5.56 -35.35 -14.15
N ALA A 222 5.42 -36.61 -14.57
CA ALA A 222 5.81 -37.77 -13.76
C ALA A 222 7.34 -37.83 -13.50
N THR A 223 8.15 -37.49 -14.51
CA THR A 223 9.61 -37.40 -14.34
C THR A 223 10.01 -36.26 -13.40
N ALA A 224 9.35 -35.11 -13.49
CA ALA A 224 9.59 -33.98 -12.60
C ALA A 224 9.25 -34.32 -11.14
N LEU A 225 8.08 -34.94 -10.89
CA LEU A 225 7.65 -35.32 -9.54
C LEU A 225 8.53 -36.41 -8.90
N ALA A 226 9.08 -37.33 -9.69
CA ALA A 226 10.00 -38.35 -9.17
C ALA A 226 11.30 -37.78 -8.57
N SER A 227 11.66 -36.54 -8.94
CA SER A 227 12.86 -35.85 -8.45
C SER A 227 12.63 -34.93 -7.24
N SER A 228 11.39 -34.82 -6.75
CA SER A 228 10.98 -33.71 -5.85
C SER A 228 11.51 -33.76 -4.41
N THR A 229 11.94 -34.93 -3.92
CA THR A 229 12.43 -35.07 -2.54
C THR A 229 13.73 -34.29 -2.28
N VAL A 230 14.57 -34.10 -3.31
CA VAL A 230 15.78 -33.28 -3.25
C VAL A 230 15.46 -31.79 -3.43
N ILE A 231 14.40 -31.48 -4.16
CA ILE A 231 13.98 -30.11 -4.52
C ILE A 231 13.42 -29.36 -3.30
N CYS A 232 12.65 -30.04 -2.44
CA CYS A 232 12.10 -29.41 -1.24
C CYS A 232 13.19 -28.93 -0.26
N GLY A 233 14.28 -29.69 -0.10
CA GLY A 233 15.40 -29.27 0.76
C GLY A 233 16.17 -28.06 0.20
N ALA A 234 16.31 -27.96 -1.11
CA ALA A 234 17.02 -26.85 -1.77
C ALA A 234 16.16 -25.57 -1.85
N LEU A 235 14.88 -25.69 -2.20
CA LEU A 235 13.98 -24.54 -2.30
C LEU A 235 13.68 -23.93 -0.94
N PHE A 236 13.29 -24.74 0.05
CA PHE A 236 12.85 -24.21 1.34
C PHE A 236 14.00 -24.07 2.35
N GLY A 237 15.17 -24.65 2.06
CA GLY A 237 16.39 -24.53 2.85
C GLY A 237 16.30 -25.15 4.26
N VAL A 238 17.28 -24.87 5.10
CA VAL A 238 17.29 -25.25 6.54
C VAL A 238 16.22 -24.49 7.34
N TYR A 239 15.64 -23.44 6.76
CA TYR A 239 14.70 -22.50 7.37
C TYR A 239 13.23 -22.77 6.98
N GLY A 240 12.98 -23.78 6.14
CA GLY A 240 11.65 -24.28 5.72
C GLY A 240 10.97 -25.21 6.74
N GLY A 241 11.11 -24.87 8.03
CA GLY A 241 10.60 -25.68 9.13
C GLY A 241 10.77 -24.97 10.46
N HIS A 242 9.72 -24.27 10.89
CA HIS A 242 9.28 -23.96 12.27
C HIS A 242 10.25 -23.56 13.41
N THR A 243 11.57 -23.42 13.22
CA THR A 243 12.50 -23.13 14.32
C THR A 243 13.44 -21.98 13.99
N THR A 244 12.92 -20.75 14.10
CA THR A 244 13.57 -19.52 13.60
C THR A 244 14.52 -18.84 14.60
N SER A 245 14.39 -19.06 15.92
CA SER A 245 14.99 -18.14 16.92
C SER A 245 16.41 -18.44 17.40
N SER A 246 17.01 -19.60 17.10
CA SER A 246 18.21 -20.07 17.84
C SER A 246 19.56 -19.95 17.13
N MET A 247 19.62 -19.58 15.84
CA MET A 247 20.87 -19.67 15.05
C MET A 247 21.42 -18.34 14.50
N VAL A 248 20.62 -17.27 14.39
CA VAL A 248 21.13 -15.93 13.99
C VAL A 248 22.17 -15.41 14.99
N ARG A 249 21.99 -15.76 16.27
CA ARG A 249 22.88 -15.40 17.39
C ARG A 249 24.31 -15.94 17.29
N ARG A 250 24.61 -16.90 16.39
CA ARG A 250 25.96 -17.49 16.23
C ARG A 250 26.85 -16.76 15.22
N HIS A 251 26.30 -15.91 14.36
CA HIS A 251 27.04 -15.34 13.22
C HIS A 251 27.46 -13.86 13.38
N THR A 252 27.11 -13.19 14.48
CA THR A 252 27.38 -11.75 14.64
C THR A 252 27.92 -11.43 16.03
N ARG A 253 29.22 -11.10 16.11
CA ARG A 253 29.79 -10.45 17.31
C ARG A 253 29.50 -8.95 17.37
N GLU A 254 29.08 -8.35 16.26
CA GLU A 254 28.95 -6.89 16.09
C GLU A 254 27.52 -6.35 16.25
N VAL A 255 26.50 -7.20 16.15
CA VAL A 255 25.07 -6.86 16.33
C VAL A 255 24.52 -7.77 17.42
N LYS A 256 23.94 -7.19 18.47
CA LYS A 256 23.53 -7.89 19.70
C LYS A 256 22.13 -8.49 19.59
N ASP A 257 21.23 -7.78 18.93
CA ASP A 257 19.82 -8.12 18.79
C ASP A 257 19.48 -8.17 17.31
N LEU A 258 19.64 -9.34 16.68
CA LEU A 258 19.30 -9.57 15.28
C LEU A 258 18.49 -10.86 15.19
N ASP A 259 17.29 -10.79 14.62
CA ASP A 259 16.44 -11.95 14.40
C ASP A 259 15.53 -11.76 13.18
N ILE A 260 15.04 -12.86 12.61
CA ILE A 260 14.07 -12.84 11.51
C ILE A 260 12.76 -13.40 12.07
N VAL A 261 11.76 -12.56 12.20
CA VAL A 261 10.51 -12.91 12.90
C VAL A 261 9.37 -13.04 11.89
N PRO A 262 8.60 -14.13 11.89
CA PRO A 262 7.44 -14.25 11.02
C PRO A 262 6.37 -13.22 11.40
N VAL A 263 5.79 -12.55 10.40
CA VAL A 263 4.73 -11.55 10.61
C VAL A 263 3.39 -12.22 10.94
N HIS A 264 3.11 -13.32 10.25
CA HIS A 264 1.89 -14.12 10.42
C HIS A 264 2.22 -15.46 11.08
N PRO A 265 1.26 -16.07 11.80
CA PRO A 265 1.44 -17.44 12.27
C PRO A 265 1.73 -18.39 11.11
N PRO A 266 2.52 -19.45 11.34
CA PRO A 266 2.93 -20.38 10.31
C PRO A 266 1.71 -21.02 9.61
N LYS A 267 1.71 -20.95 8.28
CA LYS A 267 0.64 -21.49 7.43
C LYS A 267 0.76 -23.00 7.32
N GLU A 268 -0.33 -23.69 6.98
CA GLU A 268 -0.29 -25.13 6.62
C GLU A 268 0.59 -25.39 5.39
N HIS A 269 0.76 -24.40 4.51
CA HIS A 269 1.53 -24.50 3.26
C HIS A 269 2.47 -23.29 3.12
N GLU A 270 3.76 -23.53 2.90
CA GLU A 270 4.77 -22.48 2.69
C GLU A 270 4.66 -21.88 1.29
N ALA A 271 4.89 -20.57 1.15
CA ALA A 271 4.91 -19.93 -0.16
C ALA A 271 6.22 -20.18 -0.92
N LEU A 272 6.18 -20.10 -2.26
CA LEU A 272 7.38 -20.20 -3.08
C LEU A 272 8.27 -18.95 -2.98
N ALA A 273 7.75 -17.84 -2.50
CA ALA A 273 8.45 -16.58 -2.40
C ALA A 273 8.40 -15.98 -0.99
N VAL A 274 9.41 -15.16 -0.70
CA VAL A 274 9.62 -14.56 0.60
C VAL A 274 9.56 -13.05 0.50
N ARG A 275 8.91 -12.42 1.47
CA ARG A 275 8.95 -10.98 1.69
C ARG A 275 9.64 -10.68 3.01
N LEU A 276 10.74 -9.93 2.94
CA LEU A 276 11.44 -9.46 4.13
C LEU A 276 11.21 -7.96 4.30
N CYS A 277 10.64 -7.61 5.44
CA CYS A 277 10.30 -6.24 5.79
C CYS A 277 11.25 -5.71 6.86
N VAL A 278 11.70 -4.46 6.73
CA VAL A 278 12.68 -3.85 7.65
C VAL A 278 12.16 -2.50 8.13
N SER A 279 11.85 -2.42 9.42
CA SER A 279 11.44 -1.18 10.09
C SER A 279 12.66 -0.30 10.37
N GLY A 280 12.50 1.03 10.24
CA GLY A 280 13.60 2.00 10.43
C GLY A 280 13.62 2.75 11.76
N TRP A 281 12.55 2.66 12.57
CA TRP A 281 12.48 3.14 13.95
C TRP A 281 11.31 2.44 14.63
N LEU A 282 11.33 2.30 15.96
CA LEU A 282 10.33 1.54 16.73
C LEU A 282 9.90 2.35 17.95
N THR A 283 8.65 2.26 18.39
CA THR A 283 8.19 2.84 19.68
C THR A 283 8.10 1.77 20.76
N SER A 284 7.84 0.53 20.35
CA SER A 284 7.79 -0.67 21.17
C SER A 284 8.20 -1.89 20.33
N LYS A 285 8.60 -2.97 20.99
CA LYS A 285 9.03 -4.22 20.33
C LYS A 285 7.99 -4.81 19.37
N GLU A 286 6.70 -4.64 19.62
CA GLU A 286 5.62 -5.11 18.73
C GLU A 286 5.68 -4.47 17.33
N ASP A 287 6.32 -3.30 17.23
CA ASP A 287 6.41 -2.50 16.01
C ASP A 287 7.36 -3.07 14.96
N VAL A 288 8.13 -4.09 15.36
CA VAL A 288 8.91 -4.90 14.42
C VAL A 288 7.98 -5.55 13.40
N ILE A 289 6.81 -6.04 13.84
CA ILE A 289 5.88 -6.81 13.02
C ILE A 289 4.64 -5.98 12.64
N ALA A 290 4.13 -5.14 13.55
CA ALA A 290 2.83 -4.50 13.41
C ALA A 290 2.60 -3.81 12.05
N PRO A 291 3.55 -3.02 11.48
CA PRO A 291 3.34 -2.34 10.20
C PRO A 291 3.20 -3.29 9.00
N TRP A 292 3.70 -4.52 9.12
CA TRP A 292 3.82 -5.46 8.01
C TRP A 292 2.66 -6.46 7.94
N THR A 293 1.78 -6.45 8.95
CA THR A 293 0.55 -7.25 8.99
C THR A 293 -0.43 -6.92 7.86
N ILE A 294 -0.23 -5.78 7.19
CA ILE A 294 -0.97 -5.32 6.00
C ILE A 294 -0.80 -6.22 4.78
N PHE A 295 0.27 -7.02 4.73
CA PHE A 295 0.47 -7.99 3.66
C PHE A 295 -0.38 -9.23 3.90
N ASP A 296 -1.07 -9.69 2.86
CA ASP A 296 -2.02 -10.79 2.95
C ASP A 296 -1.37 -12.06 3.53
N ALA A 297 -2.03 -12.62 4.55
CA ALA A 297 -1.64 -13.90 5.15
C ALA A 297 -1.73 -15.05 4.14
N ASP A 298 -2.44 -14.89 3.03
CA ASP A 298 -2.59 -15.90 1.99
C ASP A 298 -1.54 -15.83 0.86
N GLY A 299 -0.70 -14.77 0.81
CA GLY A 299 0.32 -14.53 -0.22
C GLY A 299 1.72 -15.08 0.11
N ASP A 300 2.77 -14.29 -0.20
CA ASP A 300 4.18 -14.60 0.11
C ASP A 300 4.41 -14.88 1.61
N ASP A 301 5.45 -15.63 1.94
CA ASP A 301 5.89 -15.80 3.33
C ASP A 301 6.51 -14.48 3.80
N THR A 302 5.83 -13.78 4.71
CA THR A 302 6.24 -12.44 5.15
C THR A 302 6.96 -12.51 6.49
N PHE A 303 8.19 -12.01 6.52
CA PHE A 303 9.04 -11.89 7.70
C PHE A 303 9.40 -10.42 7.96
N ALA A 304 9.62 -10.08 9.22
CA ALA A 304 10.18 -8.82 9.66
C ALA A 304 11.60 -9.05 10.20
N LEU A 305 12.53 -8.17 9.83
CA LEU A 305 13.86 -8.14 10.42
C LEU A 305 13.80 -7.39 11.76
N GLN A 306 14.01 -8.11 12.86
CA GLN A 306 14.27 -7.51 14.16
C GLN A 306 15.74 -7.12 14.22
N TRP A 307 16.02 -5.86 14.52
CA TRP A 307 17.38 -5.41 14.75
C TRP A 307 17.42 -4.30 15.82
N GLU A 308 18.30 -4.45 16.80
CA GLU A 308 18.70 -3.42 17.79
C GLU A 308 17.51 -2.62 18.34
N VAL A 309 16.50 -3.35 18.88
CA VAL A 309 15.18 -2.79 19.23
C VAL A 309 15.31 -1.62 20.22
N GLU A 310 16.13 -1.78 21.26
CA GLU A 310 16.34 -0.73 22.29
C GLU A 310 16.87 0.58 21.69
N LEU A 311 17.74 0.47 20.68
CA LEU A 311 18.33 1.63 20.02
C LEU A 311 17.34 2.30 19.06
N LEU A 312 16.53 1.52 18.36
CA LEU A 312 15.43 2.04 17.52
C LEU A 312 14.32 2.72 18.35
N GLU A 313 14.10 2.25 19.59
CA GLU A 313 13.21 2.91 20.57
C GLU A 313 13.78 4.25 21.05
N SER A 314 15.09 4.31 21.35
CA SER A 314 15.75 5.58 21.67
C SER A 314 15.66 6.57 20.51
N LEU A 315 15.90 6.08 19.28
CA LEU A 315 15.78 6.89 18.07
C LEU A 315 14.38 7.47 17.91
N SER A 316 13.34 6.67 18.13
CA SER A 316 11.93 7.14 18.08
C SER A 316 11.67 8.25 19.08
N ASN A 317 12.18 8.12 20.31
CA ASN A 317 12.07 9.15 21.34
C ASN A 317 12.77 10.45 20.92
N ALA A 318 13.98 10.35 20.34
CA ALA A 318 14.72 11.48 19.81
C ALA A 318 13.99 12.17 18.65
N LEU A 319 13.49 11.40 17.67
CA LEU A 319 12.71 11.91 16.53
C LEU A 319 11.42 12.60 17.00
N THR A 320 10.72 12.00 17.96
CA THR A 320 9.49 12.58 18.55
C THR A 320 9.79 13.88 19.29
N THR A 321 10.92 13.94 20.00
CA THR A 321 11.38 15.15 20.68
C THR A 321 11.74 16.26 19.69
N LEU A 322 12.42 15.94 18.60
CA LEU A 322 12.75 16.88 17.52
C LEU A 322 11.48 17.51 16.93
N VAL A 323 10.45 16.70 16.66
CA VAL A 323 9.15 17.17 16.15
C VAL A 323 8.45 18.09 17.15
N LYS A 324 8.54 17.80 18.45
CA LYS A 324 7.91 18.58 19.52
C LYS A 324 8.60 19.94 19.81
N THR A 325 9.88 20.10 19.49
CA THR A 325 10.71 21.22 20.01
C THR A 325 10.61 22.55 19.22
N ASN A 326 9.57 22.81 18.42
CA ASN A 326 9.43 24.01 17.55
C ASN A 326 10.58 24.23 16.52
N ALA A 327 11.67 23.46 16.54
CA ALA A 327 12.86 23.61 15.69
C ALA A 327 12.56 23.39 14.20
N ILE A 328 11.65 22.45 13.89
CA ILE A 328 11.18 22.21 12.52
C ILE A 328 10.47 23.45 11.94
N ARG A 329 9.83 24.29 12.77
CA ARG A 329 9.16 25.51 12.30
C ARG A 329 10.14 26.58 11.81
N TYR A 330 11.31 26.71 12.44
CA TYR A 330 12.32 27.70 12.05
C TYR A 330 12.99 27.31 10.72
N LEU A 331 13.26 26.01 10.53
CA LEU A 331 13.90 25.47 9.32
C LEU A 331 12.93 25.37 8.14
N ARG A 332 11.62 25.18 8.38
CA ARG A 332 10.56 25.27 7.35
C ARG A 332 10.53 26.63 6.63
N VAL A 333 10.86 27.72 7.32
CA VAL A 333 10.90 29.08 6.74
C VAL A 333 12.18 29.31 5.93
N GLU A 334 13.31 28.75 6.37
CA GLU A 334 14.61 29.00 5.75
C GLU A 334 14.84 28.15 4.49
N VAL A 335 14.34 26.91 4.45
CA VAL A 335 14.40 26.03 3.27
C VAL A 335 13.51 26.55 2.13
N LEU A 336 12.47 27.33 2.44
CA LEU A 336 11.58 27.97 1.47
C LEU A 336 12.25 29.11 0.67
N LYS A 337 13.38 29.67 1.13
CA LYS A 337 14.07 30.80 0.50
C LYS A 337 15.00 30.42 -0.66
N ARG A 338 14.74 29.30 -1.36
CA ARG A 338 15.49 28.86 -2.55
C ARG A 338 15.18 29.70 -3.80
N THR A 339 15.35 31.02 -3.69
CA THR A 339 15.45 31.96 -4.82
C THR A 339 16.55 32.97 -4.51
N VAL A 340 17.68 32.82 -5.20
CA VAL A 340 18.78 33.79 -5.42
C VAL A 340 19.52 34.36 -4.19
N PHE A 341 18.96 34.36 -2.98
CA PHE A 341 19.60 34.82 -1.73
C PHE A 341 20.12 33.70 -0.81
N ALA A 342 20.00 32.44 -1.22
CA ALA A 342 20.36 31.27 -0.41
C ALA A 342 21.86 31.18 -0.06
N THR A 343 22.75 31.68 -0.93
CA THR A 343 24.21 31.70 -0.67
C THR A 343 24.60 32.71 0.39
N LEU A 344 23.90 33.85 0.50
CA LEU A 344 24.20 34.88 1.48
C LEU A 344 23.69 34.48 2.88
N MET A 345 22.50 33.86 2.96
CA MET A 345 21.90 33.39 4.22
C MET A 345 22.51 32.09 4.76
N ALA A 346 23.16 31.27 3.91
CA ALA A 346 23.92 30.10 4.35
C ALA A 346 25.07 30.45 5.33
N SER A 347 25.59 31.68 5.29
CA SER A 347 26.63 32.15 6.21
C SER A 347 26.16 32.43 7.65
N LEU A 348 24.85 32.60 7.86
CA LEU A 348 24.23 32.92 9.17
C LEU A 348 23.52 31.73 9.82
N ALA A 349 23.42 30.60 9.13
CA ALA A 349 22.89 29.33 9.64
C ALA A 349 23.67 28.64 10.80
N PRO A 350 24.97 28.90 11.08
CA PRO A 350 25.71 28.07 12.05
C PRO A 350 25.19 28.15 13.49
N VAL A 351 24.71 29.30 13.96
CA VAL A 351 24.39 29.49 15.38
C VAL A 351 23.14 28.73 15.81
N ALA A 352 22.19 28.53 14.89
CA ALA A 352 20.99 27.74 15.12
C ALA A 352 21.22 26.22 14.94
N LEU A 353 22.33 25.78 14.33
CA LEU A 353 22.69 24.36 14.18
C LEU A 353 23.59 23.87 15.33
N LEU A 354 24.45 24.75 15.86
CA LEU A 354 25.44 24.38 16.89
C LEU A 354 24.84 23.99 18.26
N LYS A 355 23.64 24.48 18.62
CA LYS A 355 22.96 24.08 19.86
C LYS A 355 22.17 22.77 19.77
N PHE A 356 22.04 22.19 18.57
CA PHE A 356 21.22 20.98 18.33
C PHE A 356 22.06 19.72 18.10
N GLY A 357 23.34 19.84 17.73
CA GLY A 357 24.25 18.70 17.60
C GLY A 357 24.56 17.97 18.91
N GLU A 358 24.60 18.69 20.04
CA GLU A 358 25.09 18.12 21.32
C GLU A 358 24.17 17.05 21.96
N ILE A 359 22.88 16.99 21.62
CA ILE A 359 21.91 16.02 22.19
C ILE A 359 21.48 14.97 21.15
N MET A 360 21.55 15.27 19.85
CA MET A 360 20.98 14.44 18.78
C MET A 360 21.99 13.74 17.88
N ASP A 361 23.23 14.23 17.78
CA ASP A 361 24.23 13.62 16.90
C ASP A 361 24.55 12.17 17.32
N ASN A 362 24.46 11.84 18.61
CA ASN A 362 24.82 10.50 19.07
C ASN A 362 23.81 9.42 18.63
N ASP A 363 22.52 9.60 18.89
CA ASP A 363 21.53 8.53 18.65
C ASP A 363 21.24 8.30 17.17
N TRP A 364 21.08 9.36 16.36
CA TRP A 364 20.84 9.22 14.92
C TRP A 364 22.09 8.69 14.20
N MET A 365 23.27 9.25 14.46
CA MET A 365 24.49 8.77 13.78
C MET A 365 24.86 7.36 14.21
N ASN A 366 24.68 7.00 15.49
CA ASN A 366 24.88 5.62 15.94
C ASN A 366 23.89 4.68 15.27
N SER A 367 22.61 5.05 15.18
CA SER A 367 21.59 4.26 14.49
C SER A 367 21.90 4.08 13.00
N GLN A 368 22.37 5.14 12.34
CA GLN A 368 22.77 5.10 10.95
C GLN A 368 24.01 4.21 10.74
N ALA A 369 25.05 4.36 11.57
CA ALA A 369 26.25 3.54 11.51
C ALA A 369 25.95 2.05 11.76
N LEU A 370 25.01 1.77 12.67
CA LEU A 370 24.56 0.41 12.97
C LEU A 370 23.69 -0.17 11.85
N ALA A 371 22.81 0.64 11.24
CA ALA A 371 22.03 0.24 10.07
C ALA A 371 22.94 -0.23 8.92
N ILE A 372 24.07 0.45 8.69
CA ILE A 372 25.07 0.04 7.68
C ILE A 372 25.64 -1.34 7.99
N LYS A 373 26.03 -1.59 9.24
CA LYS A 373 26.56 -2.90 9.68
C LYS A 373 25.51 -4.00 9.57
N VAL A 374 24.27 -3.72 10.01
CA VAL A 374 23.15 -4.67 9.91
C VAL A 374 22.84 -4.98 8.45
N GLY A 375 22.91 -3.99 7.55
CA GLY A 375 22.77 -4.19 6.11
C GLY A 375 23.82 -5.13 5.54
N ALA A 376 25.11 -4.94 5.89
CA ALA A 376 26.17 -5.85 5.46
C ALA A 376 25.95 -7.29 5.96
N VAL A 377 25.54 -7.45 7.22
CA VAL A 377 25.18 -8.77 7.78
C VAL A 377 24.01 -9.37 7.01
N LEU A 378 22.94 -8.59 6.77
CA LEU A 378 21.79 -9.04 6.00
C LEU A 378 22.20 -9.49 4.60
N GLY A 379 23.07 -8.74 3.93
CA GLY A 379 23.66 -9.12 2.65
C GLY A 379 24.32 -10.51 2.70
N SER A 380 25.15 -10.77 3.73
CA SER A 380 25.79 -12.08 3.92
C SER A 380 24.81 -13.23 4.22
N LEU A 381 23.68 -12.92 4.87
CA LEU A 381 22.61 -13.91 5.11
C LEU A 381 21.88 -14.26 3.81
N LEU A 382 21.64 -13.26 2.96
CA LEU A 382 21.01 -13.45 1.65
C LEU A 382 21.93 -14.22 0.70
N GLU A 383 23.24 -13.91 0.69
CA GLU A 383 24.28 -14.65 -0.03
C GLU A 383 24.26 -16.14 0.36
N LYS A 384 24.22 -16.44 1.66
CA LYS A 384 24.15 -17.82 2.19
C LYS A 384 22.80 -18.52 1.94
N ARG A 385 21.88 -17.89 1.21
CA ARG A 385 20.55 -18.42 0.86
C ARG A 385 19.79 -18.89 2.11
N VAL A 386 19.76 -18.05 3.14
CA VAL A 386 19.01 -18.33 4.40
C VAL A 386 17.53 -18.63 4.14
N PHE A 387 16.92 -18.06 3.10
CA PHE A 387 15.54 -18.38 2.74
C PHE A 387 15.41 -19.52 1.72
N GLY A 388 16.49 -20.26 1.45
CA GLY A 388 16.61 -21.21 0.35
C GLY A 388 16.74 -20.52 -1.01
N HIS A 389 16.58 -21.28 -2.09
CA HIS A 389 16.60 -20.75 -3.47
C HIS A 389 15.25 -20.14 -3.88
N ARG A 390 14.62 -19.39 -2.97
CA ARG A 390 13.36 -18.66 -3.17
C ARG A 390 13.64 -17.21 -3.57
N PRO A 391 12.76 -16.61 -4.39
CA PRO A 391 12.86 -15.20 -4.73
C PRO A 391 12.45 -14.35 -3.52
N ILE A 392 13.21 -13.29 -3.27
CA ILE A 392 13.04 -12.42 -2.10
C ILE A 392 12.61 -11.02 -2.54
N SER A 393 11.51 -10.54 -1.97
CA SER A 393 11.11 -9.14 -2.06
C SER A 393 11.49 -8.40 -0.77
N LEU A 394 12.14 -7.25 -0.91
CA LEU A 394 12.62 -6.45 0.22
C LEU A 394 11.76 -5.19 0.35
N THR A 395 11.31 -4.87 1.56
CA THR A 395 10.53 -3.65 1.81
C THR A 395 10.99 -2.98 3.09
N GLY A 396 11.29 -1.68 3.04
CA GLY A 396 11.70 -0.97 4.24
C GLY A 396 11.45 0.52 4.16
N TYR A 397 11.38 1.15 5.32
CA TYR A 397 11.25 2.61 5.43
C TYR A 397 12.35 3.17 6.34
N SER A 398 12.70 4.45 6.15
CA SER A 398 13.69 5.16 7.00
C SER A 398 15.03 4.39 7.06
N LEU A 399 15.64 4.23 8.24
CA LEU A 399 16.87 3.45 8.42
C LEU A 399 16.71 1.99 7.99
N GLY A 400 15.50 1.43 7.99
CA GLY A 400 15.24 0.08 7.48
C GLY A 400 15.42 0.01 5.97
N ALA A 401 15.07 1.08 5.24
CA ALA A 401 15.41 1.21 3.83
C ALA A 401 16.93 1.32 3.61
N LEU A 402 17.65 1.97 4.53
CA LEU A 402 19.12 2.04 4.49
C LEU A 402 19.75 0.66 4.74
N VAL A 403 19.26 -0.13 5.70
CA VAL A 403 19.69 -1.52 5.92
C VAL A 403 19.56 -2.34 4.62
N ILE A 404 18.42 -2.22 3.92
CA ILE A 404 18.20 -2.91 2.64
C ILE A 404 19.17 -2.42 1.58
N MET A 405 19.35 -1.09 1.45
CA MET A 405 20.28 -0.51 0.49
C MET A 405 21.72 -1.00 0.69
N GLU A 406 22.19 -1.08 1.95
CA GLU A 406 23.53 -1.58 2.27
C GLU A 406 23.66 -3.09 2.05
N ALA A 407 22.59 -3.87 2.30
CA ALA A 407 22.55 -5.28 1.93
C ALA A 407 22.66 -5.48 0.40
N LEU A 408 21.99 -4.65 -0.39
CA LEU A 408 22.07 -4.71 -1.85
C LEU A 408 23.44 -4.27 -2.37
N LYS A 409 24.07 -3.25 -1.77
CA LYS A 409 25.45 -2.87 -2.09
C LYS A 409 26.43 -4.01 -1.82
N TYR A 410 26.28 -4.70 -0.70
CA TYR A 410 27.08 -5.89 -0.39
C TYR A 410 26.91 -6.97 -1.48
N LEU A 411 25.66 -7.31 -1.81
CA LEU A 411 25.37 -8.27 -2.88
C LEU A 411 25.90 -7.80 -4.26
N ALA A 412 25.91 -6.49 -4.52
CA ALA A 412 26.40 -5.95 -5.78
C ALA A 412 27.91 -6.11 -5.96
N SER A 413 28.64 -6.19 -4.83
CA SER A 413 30.09 -6.44 -4.81
C SER A 413 30.47 -7.89 -5.08
N LEU A 414 29.53 -8.83 -4.94
CA LEU A 414 29.76 -10.25 -5.20
C LEU A 414 29.70 -10.56 -6.71
N PRO A 415 30.29 -11.70 -7.15
CA PRO A 415 30.20 -12.14 -8.53
C PRO A 415 28.74 -12.20 -9.00
N PRO A 416 28.40 -11.62 -10.17
CA PRO A 416 27.02 -11.56 -10.62
C PRO A 416 26.35 -12.92 -10.77
N SER A 417 27.10 -14.00 -10.99
CA SER A 417 26.59 -15.38 -11.07
C SER A 417 26.01 -15.90 -9.77
N GLU A 418 26.44 -15.37 -8.61
CA GLU A 418 26.00 -15.84 -7.30
C GLU A 418 24.76 -15.09 -6.79
N THR A 419 24.56 -13.87 -7.28
CA THR A 419 23.48 -12.97 -6.87
C THR A 419 22.33 -12.90 -7.87
N LEU A 420 22.57 -13.33 -9.11
CA LEU A 420 21.52 -13.58 -10.09
C LEU A 420 20.47 -14.52 -9.46
N HIS A 421 19.20 -14.27 -9.75
CA HIS A 421 18.05 -15.07 -9.26
C HIS A 421 17.59 -14.85 -7.82
N LEU A 422 18.26 -14.01 -7.00
CA LEU A 422 17.91 -13.84 -5.59
C LEU A 422 16.83 -12.77 -5.34
N VAL A 423 17.08 -11.53 -5.76
CA VAL A 423 16.25 -10.37 -5.42
C VAL A 423 15.21 -10.12 -6.49
N GLN A 424 13.94 -10.17 -6.11
CA GLN A 424 12.80 -9.95 -6.98
C GLN A 424 12.44 -8.46 -7.04
N ASP A 425 11.83 -7.93 -5.98
CA ASP A 425 11.35 -6.55 -5.91
C ASP A 425 11.91 -5.86 -4.67
N VAL A 426 12.15 -4.56 -4.76
CA VAL A 426 12.68 -3.74 -3.67
C VAL A 426 11.87 -2.45 -3.55
N TYR A 427 11.34 -2.21 -2.36
CA TYR A 427 10.53 -1.02 -2.05
C TYR A 427 11.19 -0.25 -0.89
N LEU A 428 11.70 0.94 -1.18
CA LEU A 428 12.41 1.79 -0.23
C LEU A 428 11.61 3.07 -0.01
N PHE A 429 11.25 3.36 1.24
CA PHE A 429 10.45 4.55 1.59
C PHE A 429 11.22 5.50 2.51
N GLY A 430 11.24 6.79 2.19
CA GLY A 430 11.90 7.81 3.03
C GLY A 430 13.38 7.50 3.29
N THR A 431 14.10 7.00 2.29
CA THR A 431 15.46 6.48 2.46
C THR A 431 16.47 7.59 2.83
N PRO A 432 17.18 7.49 3.97
CA PRO A 432 18.21 8.42 4.40
C PRO A 432 19.54 8.15 3.67
N ALA A 433 19.51 8.17 2.33
CA ALA A 433 20.68 7.92 1.49
C ALA A 433 20.82 8.98 0.38
N PRO A 434 22.03 9.19 -0.14
CA PRO A 434 22.24 10.11 -1.25
C PRO A 434 21.44 9.70 -2.49
N SER A 435 20.71 10.64 -3.08
CA SER A 435 20.01 10.41 -4.36
C SER A 435 20.93 10.52 -5.57
N ASP A 436 22.06 11.21 -5.40
CA ASP A 436 23.07 11.51 -6.41
C ASP A 436 24.17 10.44 -6.53
N ASP A 437 24.14 9.41 -5.67
CA ASP A 437 24.98 8.21 -5.79
C ASP A 437 24.47 7.27 -6.90
N ILE A 438 24.53 7.79 -8.14
CA ILE A 438 24.07 7.12 -9.36
C ILE A 438 24.71 5.73 -9.49
N ALA A 439 25.98 5.59 -9.10
CA ALA A 439 26.71 4.32 -9.16
C ALA A 439 26.04 3.26 -8.27
N ALA A 440 25.80 3.57 -6.99
CA ALA A 440 25.14 2.63 -6.09
C ALA A 440 23.72 2.26 -6.56
N TRP A 441 22.93 3.25 -6.98
CA TRP A 441 21.57 3.00 -7.48
C TRP A 441 21.55 2.14 -8.75
N THR A 442 22.52 2.34 -9.64
CA THR A 442 22.65 1.54 -10.87
C THR A 442 23.08 0.10 -10.55
N SER A 443 24.05 -0.09 -9.65
CA SER A 443 24.47 -1.43 -9.22
C SER A 443 23.36 -2.19 -8.50
N MET A 444 22.56 -1.51 -7.68
CA MET A 444 21.36 -2.09 -7.08
C MET A 444 20.31 -2.43 -8.14
N ARG A 445 20.05 -1.54 -9.10
CA ARG A 445 19.08 -1.79 -10.16
C ARG A 445 19.42 -3.04 -10.95
N ARG A 446 20.70 -3.29 -11.25
CA ARG A 446 21.15 -4.51 -11.93
C ARG A 446 20.81 -5.80 -11.15
N LEU A 447 20.85 -5.77 -9.81
CA LEU A 447 20.55 -6.94 -8.98
C LEU A 447 19.06 -7.30 -8.92
N VAL A 448 18.19 -6.29 -8.99
CA VAL A 448 16.75 -6.44 -8.79
C VAL A 448 16.11 -6.96 -10.08
N SER A 449 15.48 -8.13 -10.03
CA SER A 449 14.88 -8.77 -11.22
C SER A 449 13.62 -8.05 -11.71
N GLY A 450 12.83 -7.53 -10.79
CA GLY A 450 11.57 -6.85 -11.02
C GLY A 450 11.71 -5.35 -10.77
N ARG A 451 10.95 -4.82 -9.82
CA ARG A 451 10.79 -3.38 -9.55
C ARG A 451 11.73 -2.92 -8.45
N LEU A 452 12.42 -1.80 -8.68
CA LEU A 452 13.16 -1.07 -7.65
C LEU A 452 12.47 0.28 -7.46
N VAL A 453 11.77 0.45 -6.33
CA VAL A 453 10.92 1.60 -6.06
C VAL A 453 11.54 2.49 -4.98
N ASN A 454 11.71 3.78 -5.30
CA ASN A 454 12.02 4.84 -4.36
C ASN A 454 10.76 5.66 -4.05
N GLY A 455 10.20 5.44 -2.85
CA GLY A 455 9.11 6.22 -2.29
C GLY A 455 9.64 7.41 -1.51
N TYR A 456 9.32 8.63 -1.94
CA TYR A 456 9.87 9.86 -1.36
C TYR A 456 8.79 10.88 -1.02
N SER A 457 9.04 11.73 -0.03
CA SER A 457 8.17 12.86 0.34
C SER A 457 8.96 14.16 0.35
N GLN A 458 8.52 15.16 -0.41
CA GLN A 458 9.15 16.48 -0.43
C GLN A 458 9.00 17.23 0.90
N ASP A 459 8.00 16.84 1.72
CA ASP A 459 7.69 17.42 3.01
C ASP A 459 8.34 16.69 4.20
N ASP A 460 9.30 15.79 3.94
CA ASP A 460 10.06 15.12 5.00
C ASP A 460 11.17 16.02 5.59
N TYR A 461 10.76 17.04 6.36
CA TYR A 461 11.67 18.01 6.99
C TYR A 461 12.64 17.39 8.00
N VAL A 462 12.27 16.26 8.60
CA VAL A 462 13.13 15.54 9.55
C VAL A 462 14.33 14.97 8.79
N LEU A 463 14.08 14.32 7.66
CA LEU A 463 15.12 13.83 6.77
C LEU A 463 15.96 14.98 6.18
N ALA A 464 15.32 16.12 5.86
CA ALA A 464 16.00 17.32 5.37
C ALA A 464 17.05 17.89 6.33
N VAL A 465 16.84 17.71 7.64
CA VAL A 465 17.74 18.20 8.69
C VAL A 465 18.79 17.17 9.03
N LEU A 466 18.37 15.92 9.28
CA LEU A 466 19.26 14.86 9.74
C LEU A 466 20.28 14.45 8.67
N CYS A 467 19.87 14.33 7.40
CA CYS A 467 20.81 14.02 6.33
C CYS A 467 21.77 15.17 6.01
N ARG A 468 21.38 16.44 6.23
CA ARG A 468 22.29 17.60 6.05
C ARG A 468 23.34 17.72 7.14
N LEU A 469 23.03 17.23 8.35
CA LEU A 469 23.97 17.16 9.46
C LEU A 469 24.92 15.97 9.33
N SER A 470 24.45 14.84 8.77
CA SER A 470 25.24 13.61 8.70
C SER A 470 25.95 13.35 7.37
N SER A 471 25.62 14.06 6.28
CA SER A 471 26.21 13.81 4.95
C SER A 471 26.58 15.08 4.18
N VAL A 472 27.59 14.96 3.31
CA VAL A 472 28.10 16.04 2.44
C VAL A 472 27.24 16.21 1.17
N SER A 473 26.45 15.19 0.82
CA SER A 473 25.58 15.18 -0.36
C SER A 473 24.32 16.02 -0.14
N TRP A 474 24.00 16.88 -1.11
CA TRP A 474 22.88 17.81 -1.02
C TRP A 474 21.52 17.17 -1.39
N GLY A 475 21.53 16.02 -2.05
CA GLY A 475 20.33 15.29 -2.50
C GLY A 475 20.05 14.04 -1.67
N VAL A 476 18.79 13.87 -1.23
CA VAL A 476 18.39 12.74 -0.37
C VAL A 476 17.27 11.95 -1.03
N ALA A 477 17.47 10.64 -1.25
CA ALA A 477 16.53 9.78 -1.97
C ALA A 477 15.12 9.75 -1.36
N GLY A 478 15.00 9.83 -0.03
CA GLY A 478 13.70 9.93 0.64
C GLY A 478 12.97 11.26 0.49
N MET A 479 13.59 12.28 -0.11
CA MET A 479 13.00 13.61 -0.34
C MET A 479 12.81 13.98 -1.81
N GLN A 480 13.52 13.31 -2.71
CA GLN A 480 13.51 13.63 -4.14
C GLN A 480 13.69 12.38 -4.99
N SER A 481 13.35 12.49 -6.27
CA SER A 481 13.50 11.41 -7.23
C SER A 481 14.97 11.06 -7.48
N VAL A 482 15.23 9.78 -7.72
CA VAL A 482 16.52 9.23 -8.16
C VAL A 482 16.49 9.04 -9.68
N ASP A 483 17.40 9.69 -10.39
CA ASP A 483 17.44 9.68 -11.86
C ASP A 483 18.30 8.52 -12.39
N VAL A 484 17.80 7.29 -12.25
CA VAL A 484 18.46 6.07 -12.76
C VAL A 484 17.45 5.25 -13.56
N LEU A 485 17.87 4.74 -14.73
CA LEU A 485 16.99 3.98 -15.61
C LEU A 485 16.47 2.73 -14.90
N GLY A 486 15.14 2.56 -14.88
CA GLY A 486 14.49 1.42 -14.25
C GLY A 486 14.27 1.55 -12.75
N VAL A 487 14.71 2.65 -12.11
CA VAL A 487 14.27 3.01 -10.75
C VAL A 487 12.94 3.74 -10.85
N GLU A 488 11.92 3.20 -10.19
CA GLU A 488 10.59 3.80 -10.14
C GLU A 488 10.51 4.79 -8.97
N ASN A 489 10.20 6.05 -9.26
CA ASN A 489 10.07 7.07 -8.23
C ASN A 489 8.60 7.34 -7.93
N VAL A 490 8.19 7.17 -6.68
CA VAL A 490 6.82 7.37 -6.21
C VAL A 490 6.81 8.50 -5.20
N LEU A 491 6.13 9.61 -5.54
CA LEU A 491 5.87 10.68 -4.60
C LEU A 491 4.80 10.22 -3.62
N CYS A 492 5.10 10.24 -2.33
CA CYS A 492 4.17 9.86 -1.27
C CYS A 492 3.78 11.09 -0.45
N GLU A 493 2.49 11.30 -0.25
CA GLU A 493 1.95 12.37 0.60
C GLU A 493 2.09 12.00 2.09
N VAL A 494 3.30 12.16 2.63
CA VAL A 494 3.62 11.87 4.04
C VAL A 494 4.10 13.15 4.71
N ASP A 495 3.31 13.66 5.66
CA ASP A 495 3.61 14.84 6.49
C ASP A 495 4.62 14.46 7.61
N GLY A 496 5.90 14.33 7.21
CA GLY A 496 7.03 14.06 8.09
C GLY A 496 7.41 12.59 8.28
N HIS A 497 8.70 12.32 8.56
CA HIS A 497 9.32 11.00 8.66
C HIS A 497 8.64 9.99 9.60
N THR A 498 7.95 10.48 10.64
CA THR A 498 7.29 9.63 11.65
C THR A 498 5.94 9.07 11.18
N ARG A 499 5.42 9.52 10.02
CA ARG A 499 4.11 9.08 9.51
C ARG A 499 4.16 7.95 8.49
N TRP A 500 5.35 7.57 8.01
CA TRP A 500 5.53 6.41 7.12
C TRP A 500 4.90 5.13 7.69
N ARG A 501 4.90 4.99 9.01
CA ARG A 501 4.31 3.87 9.73
C ARG A 501 2.77 3.84 9.69
N THR A 502 2.10 4.99 9.84
CA THR A 502 0.63 5.07 10.05
C THR A 502 -0.17 5.28 8.76
N MET A 503 0.51 5.43 7.62
CA MET A 503 -0.11 5.67 6.31
C MET A 503 -0.55 4.39 5.59
N ILE A 504 -0.36 3.20 6.17
CA ILE A 504 -0.66 1.90 5.54
C ILE A 504 -2.12 1.42 5.80
N GLY A 505 -3.01 2.30 6.27
CA GLY A 505 -4.46 2.19 6.08
C GLY A 505 -5.30 2.88 7.16
N LYS A 506 -6.41 3.52 6.78
CA LYS A 506 -7.20 4.41 7.68
C LYS A 506 -8.72 4.16 7.64
N SER A 507 -9.17 2.91 7.49
CA SER A 507 -10.60 2.62 7.28
C SER A 507 -11.42 2.53 8.57
N LEU A 508 -10.90 1.94 9.67
CA LEU A 508 -11.63 1.90 10.95
C LEU A 508 -11.87 3.30 11.52
N LEU A 509 -10.89 4.19 11.44
CA LEU A 509 -10.98 5.54 12.02
C LEU A 509 -12.13 6.34 11.36
N SER A 510 -12.26 6.22 10.04
CA SER A 510 -13.35 6.84 9.27
C SER A 510 -14.73 6.36 9.72
N PHE A 511 -14.89 5.06 9.97
CA PHE A 511 -16.13 4.46 10.47
C PHE A 511 -16.46 4.89 11.90
N LEU A 512 -15.49 4.83 12.83
CA LEU A 512 -15.67 5.25 14.22
C LEU A 512 -15.95 6.75 14.33
N GLY A 513 -15.27 7.57 13.54
CA GLY A 513 -15.58 8.99 13.41
C GLY A 513 -17.00 9.22 12.90
N GLY A 514 -17.45 8.42 11.91
CA GLY A 514 -18.84 8.41 11.44
C GLY A 514 -19.86 8.14 12.55
N LEU A 515 -19.64 7.11 13.36
CA LEU A 515 -20.47 6.83 14.55
C LEU A 515 -20.42 8.00 15.54
N GLY A 516 -19.22 8.55 15.79
CA GLY A 516 -19.00 9.68 16.67
C GLY A 516 -19.72 10.97 16.23
N LEU A 517 -19.94 11.18 14.92
CA LEU A 517 -20.71 12.33 14.42
C LEU A 517 -22.20 12.26 14.81
N SER A 518 -22.75 11.07 15.00
CA SER A 518 -24.18 10.88 15.28
C SER A 518 -24.59 11.25 16.72
N LEU A 519 -23.67 11.07 17.67
CA LEU A 519 -23.88 11.31 19.10
C LEU A 519 -24.17 12.79 19.42
N PRO A 520 -23.33 13.78 19.05
CA PRO A 520 -23.60 15.19 19.30
C PRO A 520 -24.82 15.71 18.54
N LEU A 521 -25.12 15.16 17.35
CA LEU A 521 -26.36 15.46 16.61
C LEU A 521 -27.59 15.05 17.42
N HIS A 522 -27.57 13.86 18.00
CA HIS A 522 -28.67 13.37 18.83
C HIS A 522 -28.75 14.11 20.17
N ALA A 523 -27.63 14.35 20.84
CA ALA A 523 -27.58 15.06 22.12
C ALA A 523 -28.12 16.49 21.99
N LEU A 524 -27.72 17.25 20.95
CA LEU A 524 -28.23 18.61 20.78
C LEU A 524 -29.73 18.63 20.44
N LEU A 525 -30.17 17.62 19.68
CA LEU A 525 -31.56 17.46 19.31
C LEU A 525 -32.43 17.14 20.54
N THR A 526 -32.03 16.22 21.41
CA THR A 526 -32.81 15.83 22.60
C THR A 526 -32.74 16.83 23.75
N LEU A 527 -31.59 17.48 23.94
CA LEU A 527 -31.39 18.46 25.00
C LEU A 527 -32.02 19.82 24.64
N ASN A 528 -31.66 20.38 23.49
CA ASN A 528 -32.03 21.75 23.12
C ASN A 528 -33.19 21.84 22.12
N GLY A 529 -33.58 20.73 21.48
CA GLY A 529 -34.58 20.71 20.41
C GLY A 529 -34.05 21.19 19.06
N ASN A 530 -32.72 21.35 18.93
CA ASN A 530 -32.09 21.95 17.76
C ASN A 530 -31.48 20.92 16.82
N VAL A 531 -31.62 21.16 15.51
CA VAL A 531 -30.93 20.37 14.48
C VAL A 531 -29.52 20.93 14.26
N PHE A 532 -28.50 20.07 14.33
CA PHE A 532 -27.09 20.46 14.21
C PHE A 532 -26.70 20.79 12.76
N GLY A 533 -26.93 22.03 12.34
CA GLY A 533 -26.53 22.56 11.03
C GLY A 533 -25.43 23.60 11.17
N ILE A 534 -24.19 23.27 10.75
CA ILE A 534 -23.02 24.11 11.02
C ILE A 534 -23.10 25.46 10.32
N SER A 535 -23.47 25.49 9.04
CA SER A 535 -23.63 26.75 8.29
C SER A 535 -24.69 27.66 8.92
N GLY A 536 -25.78 27.07 9.40
CA GLY A 536 -26.85 27.79 10.10
C GLY A 536 -26.44 28.31 11.48
N PHE A 537 -25.60 27.57 12.22
CA PHE A 537 -25.02 28.07 13.47
C PHE A 537 -24.03 29.19 13.21
N LEU A 538 -23.09 29.01 12.27
CA LEU A 538 -22.11 30.04 11.93
C LEU A 538 -22.80 31.38 11.62
N HIS A 539 -23.82 31.38 10.75
CA HIS A 539 -24.56 32.60 10.43
C HIS A 539 -25.33 33.20 11.62
N ARG A 540 -25.95 32.35 12.45
CA ARG A 540 -26.65 32.80 13.66
C ARG A 540 -25.69 33.35 14.72
N SER A 541 -24.45 32.88 14.77
CA SER A 541 -23.41 33.41 15.65
C SER A 541 -23.09 34.86 15.31
N PHE A 542 -22.95 35.18 14.01
CA PHE A 542 -22.78 36.57 13.54
C PHE A 542 -23.98 37.47 13.82
N ARG A 543 -25.19 36.89 13.95
CA ARG A 543 -26.40 37.62 14.38
C ARG A 543 -26.60 37.69 15.90
N GLY A 544 -25.63 37.24 16.69
CA GLY A 544 -25.65 37.34 18.15
C GLY A 544 -26.43 36.25 18.89
N ASN A 545 -26.76 35.12 18.27
CA ASN A 545 -27.44 34.02 18.95
C ASN A 545 -26.48 33.25 19.87
N LEU A 546 -26.73 33.25 21.19
CA LEU A 546 -25.83 32.68 22.19
C LEU A 546 -25.62 31.16 22.06
N GLU A 547 -26.65 30.38 21.72
CA GLU A 547 -26.51 28.92 21.52
C GLU A 547 -25.66 28.62 20.28
N ALA A 548 -25.86 29.38 19.20
CA ALA A 548 -25.05 29.25 17.99
C ALA A 548 -23.59 29.62 18.22
N ILE A 549 -23.35 30.70 18.98
CA ILE A 549 -22.00 31.12 19.40
C ILE A 549 -21.35 30.01 20.22
N ALA A 550 -22.06 29.42 21.19
CA ALA A 550 -21.56 28.32 22.01
C ALA A 550 -21.19 27.10 21.16
N SER A 551 -22.03 26.67 20.21
CA SER A 551 -21.69 25.54 19.33
C SER A 551 -20.52 25.85 18.39
N THR A 552 -20.44 27.06 17.86
CA THR A 552 -19.32 27.49 16.99
C THR A 552 -18.01 27.56 17.78
N ALA A 553 -18.05 28.08 19.01
CA ALA A 553 -16.93 28.10 19.93
C ALA A 553 -16.50 26.67 20.32
N GLY A 554 -17.46 25.77 20.54
CA GLY A 554 -17.19 24.35 20.79
C GLY A 554 -16.41 23.71 19.64
N LEU A 555 -16.84 23.95 18.38
CA LEU A 555 -16.13 23.47 17.20
C LEU A 555 -14.69 24.00 17.12
N LEU A 556 -14.51 25.30 17.38
CA LEU A 556 -13.21 25.94 17.38
C LEU A 556 -12.29 25.38 18.49
N LEU A 557 -12.80 25.26 19.72
CA LEU A 557 -12.07 24.71 20.86
C LEU A 557 -11.70 23.23 20.66
N GLY A 558 -12.61 22.44 20.08
CA GLY A 558 -12.32 21.06 19.69
C GLY A 558 -11.21 21.01 18.65
N GLY A 559 -11.23 21.92 17.68
CA GLY A 559 -10.12 22.11 16.74
C GLY A 559 -8.79 22.44 17.45
N VAL A 560 -8.80 23.36 18.42
CA VAL A 560 -7.60 23.69 19.22
C VAL A 560 -7.05 22.47 19.93
N VAL A 561 -7.91 21.68 20.58
CA VAL A 561 -7.51 20.44 21.25
C VAL A 561 -6.95 19.42 20.27
N VAL A 562 -7.56 19.25 19.09
CA VAL A 562 -7.00 18.41 18.03
C VAL A 562 -5.60 18.90 17.64
N GLY A 563 -5.42 20.21 17.43
CA GLY A 563 -4.12 20.79 17.09
C GLY A 563 -3.06 20.60 18.18
N LEU A 564 -3.47 20.60 19.46
CA LEU A 564 -2.59 20.30 20.59
C LEU A 564 -2.20 18.81 20.66
N VAL A 565 -3.12 17.91 20.32
CA VAL A 565 -2.88 16.46 20.30
C VAL A 565 -1.99 16.06 19.14
N GLU A 566 -2.26 16.58 17.94
CA GLU A 566 -1.55 16.20 16.71
C GLU A 566 -0.23 16.96 16.49
N GLY A 567 -0.06 18.11 17.13
CA GLY A 567 1.05 19.01 16.87
C GLY A 567 0.98 19.67 15.48
N PRO A 568 2.06 20.36 15.05
CA PRO A 568 2.10 21.16 13.82
C PRO A 568 2.12 20.31 12.53
N SER A 569 0.97 19.77 12.17
CA SER A 569 0.72 18.92 11.01
C SER A 569 -0.68 19.20 10.42
N LEU A 570 -0.78 20.20 9.55
CA LEU A 570 -1.95 20.37 8.68
C LEU A 570 -1.46 20.15 7.27
N ASP A 571 -2.24 19.38 6.51
CA ASP A 571 -2.13 19.36 5.06
C ASP A 571 -2.17 20.81 4.57
N ARG A 572 -1.12 21.21 3.85
CA ARG A 572 -1.09 22.54 3.25
C ARG A 572 -2.22 22.62 2.23
N ILE A 573 -2.95 23.74 2.28
CA ILE A 573 -3.85 24.12 1.20
C ILE A 573 -2.98 24.50 0.02
N ASP A 574 -2.74 23.58 -0.90
CA ASP A 574 -2.04 23.88 -2.16
C ASP A 574 -3.01 24.50 -3.18
N MET A 575 -3.74 25.52 -2.75
CA MET A 575 -4.60 26.32 -3.62
C MET A 575 -4.09 27.75 -3.65
N GLY A 576 -4.00 28.31 -4.87
CA GLY A 576 -3.75 29.74 -5.04
C GLY A 576 -4.77 30.56 -4.25
N SER A 577 -4.31 31.64 -3.59
CA SER A 577 -5.12 32.44 -2.66
C SER A 577 -6.45 32.92 -3.27
N LEU A 578 -6.49 33.15 -4.58
CA LEU A 578 -7.70 33.51 -5.31
C LEU A 578 -8.74 32.37 -5.34
N SER A 579 -8.31 31.14 -5.62
CA SER A 579 -9.19 29.96 -5.63
C SER A 579 -9.76 29.69 -4.23
N LEU A 580 -8.96 29.93 -3.19
CA LEU A 580 -9.39 29.80 -1.81
C LEU A 580 -10.56 30.75 -1.50
N VAL A 581 -10.41 32.04 -1.83
CA VAL A 581 -11.48 33.04 -1.63
C VAL A 581 -12.72 32.72 -2.46
N ILE A 582 -12.56 32.34 -3.74
CA ILE A 582 -13.67 31.98 -4.63
C ILE A 582 -14.44 30.78 -4.05
N SER A 583 -13.74 29.73 -3.63
CA SER A 583 -14.41 28.55 -3.05
C SER A 583 -15.18 28.91 -1.78
N GLY A 584 -14.61 29.76 -0.91
CA GLY A 584 -15.27 30.23 0.30
C GLY A 584 -16.55 31.02 -0.01
N LEU A 585 -16.49 31.98 -0.95
CA LEU A 585 -17.66 32.75 -1.38
C LEU A 585 -18.77 31.85 -1.94
N LEU A 586 -18.42 30.90 -2.83
CA LEU A 586 -19.38 29.96 -3.40
C LEU A 586 -20.02 29.07 -2.32
N VAL A 587 -19.22 28.54 -1.39
CA VAL A 587 -19.75 27.76 -0.25
C VAL A 587 -20.68 28.62 0.62
N GLY A 588 -20.32 29.87 0.90
CA GLY A 588 -21.15 30.82 1.63
C GLY A 588 -22.50 31.07 0.98
N VAL A 589 -22.49 31.49 -0.28
CA VAL A 589 -23.70 31.74 -1.09
C VAL A 589 -24.57 30.48 -1.17
N GLY A 590 -23.96 29.34 -1.54
CA GLY A 590 -24.65 28.09 -1.77
C GLY A 590 -25.32 27.55 -0.52
N THR A 591 -24.60 27.51 0.61
CA THR A 591 -25.17 27.01 1.88
C THR A 591 -26.28 27.91 2.42
N LYS A 592 -26.19 29.22 2.16
CA LYS A 592 -27.23 30.19 2.55
C LYS A 592 -28.50 30.03 1.73
N MET A 593 -28.37 29.92 0.40
CA MET A 593 -29.49 29.71 -0.52
C MET A 593 -30.18 28.36 -0.32
N ALA A 594 -29.39 27.30 -0.10
CA ALA A 594 -29.92 25.97 0.18
C ALA A 594 -30.54 25.83 1.58
N ASN A 595 -30.18 26.75 2.50
CA ASN A 595 -30.50 26.70 3.92
C ASN A 595 -29.91 25.46 4.62
N GLY A 596 -28.68 25.10 4.25
CA GLY A 596 -27.97 23.95 4.81
C GLY A 596 -26.67 23.61 4.06
N CYS A 597 -25.82 22.81 4.71
CA CYS A 597 -24.62 22.20 4.14
C CYS A 597 -24.69 20.67 4.29
N THR A 598 -23.56 19.96 4.13
CA THR A 598 -23.49 18.50 4.31
C THR A 598 -24.03 18.05 5.67
N SER A 599 -23.69 18.69 6.79
CA SER A 599 -24.21 18.28 8.11
C SER A 599 -25.74 18.45 8.23
N GLY A 600 -26.30 19.48 7.58
CA GLY A 600 -27.74 19.79 7.64
C GLY A 600 -28.60 18.96 6.68
N HIS A 601 -28.15 18.78 5.44
CA HIS A 601 -28.88 18.03 4.41
C HIS A 601 -28.50 16.54 4.38
N MET A 602 -27.21 16.20 4.43
CA MET A 602 -26.79 14.79 4.40
C MET A 602 -27.03 14.12 5.76
N LEU A 603 -26.34 14.53 6.82
CA LEU A 603 -26.42 13.83 8.12
C LEU A 603 -27.80 14.00 8.77
N ALA A 604 -28.20 15.25 9.05
CA ALA A 604 -29.46 15.51 9.73
C ALA A 604 -30.68 15.42 8.80
N GLY A 605 -30.54 15.63 7.49
CA GLY A 605 -31.67 15.68 6.57
C GLY A 605 -32.10 14.31 6.05
N LEU A 606 -31.14 13.50 5.56
CA LEU A 606 -31.41 12.14 5.07
C LEU A 606 -31.85 11.21 6.20
N SER A 607 -31.29 11.36 7.40
CA SER A 607 -31.70 10.55 8.56
C SER A 607 -33.17 10.73 8.96
N ARG A 608 -33.78 11.84 8.54
CA ARG A 608 -35.21 12.15 8.73
C ARG A 608 -36.08 11.77 7.53
N PHE A 609 -35.50 11.20 6.48
CA PHE A 609 -36.14 10.93 5.19
C PHE A 609 -36.77 12.18 4.55
N SER A 610 -36.08 13.34 4.66
CA SER A 610 -36.55 14.58 4.05
C SER A 610 -36.32 14.58 2.53
N PRO A 611 -37.38 14.67 1.68
CA PRO A 611 -37.22 14.71 0.23
C PRO A 611 -36.44 15.94 -0.22
N ARG A 612 -36.66 17.09 0.43
CA ARG A 612 -35.88 18.33 0.22
C ARG A 612 -34.38 18.07 0.39
N SER A 613 -33.99 17.38 1.46
CA SER A 613 -32.58 17.12 1.75
C SER A 613 -31.98 16.04 0.84
N ALA A 614 -32.76 15.07 0.40
CA ALA A 614 -32.33 14.09 -0.59
C ALA A 614 -31.96 14.77 -1.90
N VAL A 615 -32.83 15.63 -2.42
CA VAL A 615 -32.58 16.38 -3.67
C VAL A 615 -31.35 17.29 -3.53
N ALA A 616 -31.26 18.04 -2.43
CA ALA A 616 -30.09 18.89 -2.17
C ALA A 616 -28.78 18.09 -2.17
N THR A 617 -28.79 16.94 -1.48
CA THR A 617 -27.62 16.06 -1.33
C THR A 617 -27.17 15.50 -2.66
N THR A 618 -28.09 14.98 -3.47
CA THR A 618 -27.78 14.51 -4.82
C THR A 618 -27.15 15.62 -5.66
N ILE A 619 -27.73 16.82 -5.67
CA ILE A 619 -27.24 17.92 -6.49
C ILE A 619 -25.82 18.32 -6.09
N PHE A 620 -25.56 18.61 -4.81
CA PHE A 620 -24.24 19.11 -4.43
C PHE A 620 -23.15 18.03 -4.57
N PHE A 621 -23.48 16.75 -4.37
CA PHE A 621 -22.53 15.65 -4.62
C PHE A 621 -22.20 15.54 -6.11
N CYS A 622 -23.21 15.57 -6.99
CA CYS A 622 -22.98 15.52 -8.43
C CYS A 622 -22.13 16.71 -8.90
N THR A 623 -22.48 17.94 -8.51
CA THR A 623 -21.70 19.12 -8.92
C THR A 623 -20.31 19.15 -8.30
N GLY A 624 -20.14 18.66 -7.06
CA GLY A 624 -18.85 18.54 -6.40
C GLY A 624 -17.93 17.53 -7.09
N ALA A 625 -18.48 16.35 -7.43
CA ALA A 625 -17.74 15.33 -8.18
C ALA A 625 -17.30 15.84 -9.55
N ILE A 626 -18.22 16.47 -10.31
CA ILE A 626 -17.90 17.06 -11.61
C ILE A 626 -16.80 18.12 -11.47
N THR A 627 -16.90 19.01 -10.48
CA THR A 627 -15.91 20.07 -10.27
C THR A 627 -14.55 19.49 -9.87
N SER A 628 -14.52 18.52 -8.96
CA SER A 628 -13.30 17.83 -8.54
C SER A 628 -12.62 17.15 -9.72
N HIS A 629 -13.38 16.43 -10.55
CA HIS A 629 -12.86 15.80 -11.77
C HIS A 629 -12.27 16.80 -12.76
N ILE A 630 -12.88 17.96 -12.94
CA ILE A 630 -12.38 18.97 -13.89
C ILE A 630 -11.08 19.60 -13.38
N VAL A 631 -10.99 19.88 -12.08
CA VAL A 631 -9.90 20.67 -11.49
C VAL A 631 -8.72 19.80 -11.07
N HIS A 632 -8.98 18.64 -10.46
CA HIS A 632 -7.98 17.86 -9.73
C HIS A 632 -7.55 16.56 -10.42
N ALA A 633 -8.40 15.96 -11.28
CA ALA A 633 -8.15 14.62 -11.86
C ALA A 633 -6.81 14.48 -12.60
N LYS A 634 -6.32 15.52 -13.27
CA LYS A 634 -5.05 15.45 -14.03
C LYS A 634 -3.79 15.50 -13.14
N HIS A 635 -3.90 16.05 -11.94
CA HIS A 635 -2.77 16.31 -11.05
C HIS A 635 -2.63 15.27 -9.95
N GLN A 636 -3.70 14.55 -9.61
CA GLN A 636 -3.70 13.55 -8.54
C GLN A 636 -3.46 12.15 -9.10
N ARG A 637 -2.38 11.50 -8.65
CA ARG A 637 -2.06 10.09 -8.94
C ARG A 637 -2.34 9.23 -7.72
N GLY A 638 -2.97 8.09 -7.92
CA GLY A 638 -3.54 7.32 -6.83
C GLY A 638 -2.55 6.58 -5.95
N SER A 639 -2.75 6.72 -4.64
CA SER A 639 -2.34 5.73 -3.66
C SER A 639 -3.54 4.85 -3.33
N ARG A 640 -3.44 3.53 -3.56
CA ARG A 640 -4.49 2.60 -3.11
C ARG A 640 -4.49 2.59 -1.59
N SER A 641 -5.51 3.17 -0.97
CA SER A 641 -5.74 3.07 0.47
C SER A 641 -6.08 1.61 0.82
N SER A 642 -5.19 0.92 1.53
CA SER A 642 -5.50 -0.38 2.14
C SER A 642 -6.55 -0.20 3.24
N LEU A 643 -7.52 -1.13 3.28
CA LEU A 643 -8.51 -1.23 4.35
C LEU A 643 -7.85 -1.75 5.63
N ASP A 644 -7.21 -0.87 6.37
CA ASP A 644 -6.71 -1.17 7.72
C ASP A 644 -7.76 -0.81 8.77
N TRP A 645 -7.96 -1.73 9.71
CA TRP A 645 -8.91 -1.63 10.81
C TRP A 645 -8.23 -1.37 12.16
N THR A 646 -6.97 -0.93 12.20
CA THR A 646 -6.29 -0.61 13.45
C THR A 646 -6.51 0.86 13.89
N LEU A 647 -6.55 1.07 15.21
CA LEU A 647 -6.63 2.40 15.83
C LEU A 647 -5.20 2.85 16.17
N ASP A 648 -4.77 3.97 15.61
CA ASP A 648 -3.50 4.59 15.97
C ASP A 648 -3.58 5.34 17.32
N ALA A 649 -2.43 5.70 17.90
CA ALA A 649 -2.37 6.38 19.20
C ALA A 649 -3.08 7.75 19.20
N THR A 650 -3.08 8.44 18.06
CA THR A 650 -3.83 9.70 17.88
C THR A 650 -5.33 9.43 17.89
N GLY A 651 -5.79 8.45 17.12
CA GLY A 651 -7.18 8.03 17.07
C GLY A 651 -7.72 7.58 18.42
N SER A 652 -6.94 6.79 19.18
CA SER A 652 -7.33 6.37 20.53
C SER A 652 -7.43 7.54 21.51
N THR A 653 -6.51 8.50 21.42
CA THR A 653 -6.54 9.72 22.25
C THR A 653 -7.76 10.60 21.93
N LEU A 654 -8.04 10.81 20.64
CA LEU A 654 -9.21 11.59 20.20
C LEU A 654 -10.53 10.91 20.60
N LEU A 655 -10.61 9.58 20.51
CA LEU A 655 -11.76 8.80 20.97
C LEU A 655 -11.93 8.91 22.50
N ALA A 656 -10.83 8.83 23.26
CA ALA A 656 -10.87 9.01 24.71
C ALA A 656 -11.35 10.43 25.08
N LEU A 657 -10.91 11.46 24.38
CA LEU A 657 -11.34 12.84 24.61
C LEU A 657 -12.82 13.08 24.31
N GLN A 658 -13.46 12.29 23.45
CA GLN A 658 -14.90 12.37 23.21
C GLN A 658 -15.74 11.91 24.42
N THR A 659 -15.17 11.12 25.33
CA THR A 659 -15.91 10.65 26.52
C THR A 659 -16.34 11.81 27.44
N ILE A 660 -15.55 12.88 27.52
CA ILE A 660 -15.81 14.04 28.39
C ILE A 660 -17.09 14.80 27.97
N PRO A 661 -17.23 15.30 26.73
CA PRO A 661 -18.45 15.98 26.30
C PRO A 661 -19.66 15.02 26.22
N LEU A 662 -19.43 13.74 25.94
CA LEU A 662 -20.49 12.73 25.94
C LEU A 662 -21.07 12.51 27.34
N LEU A 663 -20.20 12.32 28.35
CA LEU A 663 -20.61 12.21 29.75
C LEU A 663 -21.30 13.49 30.24
N THR A 664 -20.85 14.66 29.79
CA THR A 664 -21.50 15.94 30.09
C THR A 664 -22.93 15.98 29.52
N SER A 665 -23.10 15.59 28.25
CA SER A 665 -24.40 15.53 27.59
C SER A 665 -25.33 14.49 28.24
N ALA A 666 -24.79 13.33 28.61
CA ALA A 666 -25.52 12.29 29.34
C ALA A 666 -25.95 12.76 30.74
N ALA A 667 -25.06 13.41 31.49
CA ALA A 667 -25.37 13.98 32.79
C ALA A 667 -26.51 15.01 32.69
N LEU A 668 -26.47 15.91 31.71
CA LEU A 668 -27.56 16.88 31.47
C LEU A 668 -28.88 16.18 31.11
N TYR A 669 -28.83 15.10 30.33
CA TYR A 669 -30.01 14.34 29.94
C TYR A 669 -30.70 13.64 31.13
N PHE A 670 -29.91 13.08 32.06
CA PHE A 670 -30.44 12.37 33.22
C PHE A 670 -30.74 13.25 34.43
N SER A 671 -30.07 14.41 34.57
CA SER A 671 -30.23 15.28 35.74
C SER A 671 -31.55 16.05 35.76
N ILE A 672 -32.23 16.17 34.60
CA ILE A 672 -33.44 16.98 34.47
C ILE A 672 -34.63 16.07 34.17
N SER A 673 -35.66 16.19 35.02
CA SER A 673 -36.88 15.42 34.91
C SER A 673 -37.60 15.71 33.60
N ARG A 674 -38.19 14.66 33.02
CA ARG A 674 -38.95 14.73 31.76
C ARG A 674 -40.22 15.59 31.85
N GLN A 675 -40.67 15.89 33.07
CA GLN A 675 -41.85 16.71 33.36
C GLN A 675 -41.51 18.18 33.64
N ASP A 676 -40.24 18.55 33.68
CA ASP A 676 -39.81 19.93 33.90
C ASP A 676 -39.86 20.72 32.59
N ASN A 677 -40.78 21.69 32.52
CA ASN A 677 -40.96 22.56 31.36
C ASN A 677 -40.17 23.87 31.43
N SER A 678 -39.32 24.04 32.46
CA SER A 678 -38.54 25.27 32.61
C SER A 678 -37.38 25.34 31.60
N ILE A 679 -37.13 26.56 31.09
CA ILE A 679 -36.05 26.82 30.14
C ILE A 679 -34.74 26.99 30.90
N HIS A 680 -33.86 26.00 30.79
CA HIS A 680 -32.56 25.99 31.47
C HIS A 680 -31.48 26.66 30.61
N ALA A 681 -31.53 27.99 30.50
CA ALA A 681 -30.66 28.74 29.58
C ALA A 681 -29.15 28.43 29.72
N LYS A 682 -28.62 28.34 30.96
CA LYS A 682 -27.21 28.01 31.20
C LYS A 682 -26.83 26.60 30.73
N PHE A 683 -27.69 25.60 31.01
CA PHE A 683 -27.45 24.23 30.58
C PHE A 683 -27.61 24.07 29.07
N ARG A 684 -28.50 24.82 28.43
CA ARG A 684 -28.63 24.87 26.96
C ARG A 684 -27.35 25.37 26.30
N LEU A 685 -26.68 26.38 26.89
CA LEU A 685 -25.38 26.86 26.41
C LEU A 685 -24.28 25.82 26.60
N LEU A 686 -24.24 25.16 27.77
CA LEU A 686 -23.28 24.09 28.05
C LEU A 686 -23.43 22.92 27.08
N ALA A 687 -24.67 22.46 26.83
CA ALA A 687 -24.97 21.42 25.85
C ALA A 687 -24.55 21.84 24.43
N SER A 688 -24.80 23.09 24.04
CA SER A 688 -24.41 23.62 22.73
C SER A 688 -22.88 23.64 22.56
N LEU A 689 -22.14 24.02 23.60
CA LEU A 689 -20.68 24.00 23.63
C LEU A 689 -20.12 22.57 23.57
N ALA A 690 -20.63 21.67 24.43
CA ALA A 690 -20.18 20.29 24.53
C ALA A 690 -20.39 19.52 23.23
N THR A 691 -21.58 19.65 22.62
CA THR A 691 -21.89 18.99 21.34
C THR A 691 -21.07 19.57 20.18
N GLY A 692 -20.79 20.88 20.18
CA GLY A 692 -19.86 21.49 19.21
C GLY A 692 -18.45 20.95 19.33
N PHE A 693 -17.94 20.79 20.56
CA PHE A 693 -16.63 20.23 20.83
C PHE A 693 -16.52 18.75 20.43
N GLU A 694 -17.52 17.94 20.80
CA GLU A 694 -17.59 16.52 20.43
C GLU A 694 -17.66 16.32 18.90
N PHE A 695 -18.44 17.17 18.22
CA PHE A 695 -18.55 17.14 16.76
C PHE A 695 -17.21 17.47 16.07
N ALA A 696 -16.40 18.38 16.63
CA ALA A 696 -15.07 18.68 16.10
C ALA A 696 -14.10 17.49 16.21
N LEU A 697 -14.09 16.79 17.35
CA LEU A 697 -13.31 15.57 17.52
C LEU A 697 -13.75 14.49 16.53
N ALA A 698 -15.07 14.33 16.35
CA ALA A 698 -15.63 13.36 15.41
C ALA A 698 -15.28 13.68 13.96
N LEU A 699 -15.34 14.96 13.56
CA LEU A 699 -14.91 15.41 12.24
C LEU A 699 -13.45 15.04 11.97
N ARG A 700 -12.57 15.21 12.96
CA ARG A 700 -11.17 14.85 12.82
C ARG A 700 -10.95 13.35 12.72
N LEU A 701 -11.55 12.56 13.62
CA LEU A 701 -11.50 11.09 13.60
C LEU A 701 -11.97 10.54 12.24
N SER A 702 -13.00 11.18 11.68
CA SER A 702 -13.56 10.78 10.39
C SER A 702 -12.75 11.26 9.17
N SER A 703 -11.60 11.91 9.38
CA SER A 703 -10.77 12.56 8.35
C SER A 703 -11.49 13.59 7.46
N LEU A 704 -12.69 14.06 7.81
CA LEU A 704 -13.37 15.15 7.08
C LEU A 704 -12.67 16.51 7.18
N THR A 705 -11.72 16.63 8.10
CA THR A 705 -10.86 17.80 8.23
C THR A 705 -9.73 17.84 7.20
N GLU A 706 -9.44 16.72 6.53
CA GLU A 706 -8.43 16.60 5.46
C GLU A 706 -9.11 16.91 4.12
N ALA A 707 -8.81 18.06 3.50
CA ALA A 707 -9.44 18.47 2.24
C ALA A 707 -9.14 17.50 1.09
N GLN A 708 -7.92 16.96 1.08
CA GLN A 708 -7.46 16.04 0.06
C GLN A 708 -8.31 14.76 0.03
N LYS A 709 -8.58 14.17 1.20
CA LYS A 709 -9.48 13.01 1.33
C LYS A 709 -10.86 13.24 0.75
N VAL A 710 -11.38 14.45 0.90
CA VAL A 710 -12.69 14.83 0.37
C VAL A 710 -12.65 14.96 -1.15
N ILE A 711 -11.57 15.54 -1.70
CA ILE A 711 -11.34 15.67 -3.14
C ILE A 711 -11.17 14.28 -3.79
N ASP A 712 -10.36 13.41 -3.19
CA ASP A 712 -10.10 12.04 -3.64
C ASP A 712 -11.38 11.21 -3.69
N PHE A 713 -12.24 11.33 -2.67
CA PHE A 713 -13.56 10.68 -2.68
C PHE A 713 -14.47 11.20 -3.79
N LEU A 714 -14.36 12.49 -4.13
CA LEU A 714 -15.17 13.11 -5.19
C LEU A 714 -14.72 12.74 -6.61
N LEU A 715 -13.54 12.13 -6.80
CA LEU A 715 -13.05 11.64 -8.09
C LEU A 715 -13.71 10.32 -8.55
N LEU A 716 -14.74 9.84 -7.83
CA LEU A 716 -15.61 8.71 -8.14
C LEU A 716 -14.91 7.36 -8.41
N PRO A 717 -15.62 6.22 -8.25
CA PRO A 717 -15.07 4.91 -8.57
C PRO A 717 -14.66 4.82 -10.05
N GLY A 718 -13.37 4.59 -10.31
CA GLY A 718 -12.79 4.46 -11.67
C GLY A 718 -11.59 5.35 -11.94
N HIS A 719 -11.37 6.39 -11.13
CA HIS A 719 -10.14 7.19 -11.17
C HIS A 719 -9.05 6.57 -10.27
N GLU A 720 -7.77 6.66 -10.67
CA GLU A 720 -6.67 6.04 -9.91
C GLU A 720 -6.56 6.60 -8.48
N ALA A 721 -6.81 7.90 -8.31
CA ALA A 721 -6.78 8.61 -7.03
C ALA A 721 -8.07 8.53 -6.20
N PHE A 722 -9.04 7.68 -6.58
CA PHE A 722 -10.26 7.53 -5.80
C PHE A 722 -10.00 6.85 -4.45
N ASP A 723 -10.34 7.54 -3.36
CA ASP A 723 -10.25 7.02 -1.98
C ASP A 723 -11.65 6.70 -1.42
N PRO A 724 -12.01 5.41 -1.19
CA PRO A 724 -13.30 5.01 -0.66
C PRO A 724 -13.44 5.18 0.86
N SER A 725 -12.41 5.62 1.60
CA SER A 725 -12.43 5.72 3.07
C SER A 725 -13.59 6.55 3.63
N LEU A 726 -13.94 7.65 2.95
CA LEU A 726 -15.08 8.50 3.34
C LEU A 726 -16.45 7.83 3.14
N ALA A 727 -16.56 6.76 2.34
CA ALA A 727 -17.79 5.98 2.27
C ALA A 727 -18.10 5.30 3.62
N PHE A 728 -17.07 4.80 4.32
CA PHE A 728 -17.21 4.15 5.62
C PHE A 728 -17.70 5.10 6.70
N LEU A 729 -17.32 6.37 6.63
CA LEU A 729 -17.90 7.42 7.46
C LEU A 729 -19.41 7.51 7.26
N ALA A 730 -19.89 7.56 6.00
CA ALA A 730 -21.31 7.64 5.71
C ALA A 730 -22.06 6.39 6.20
N PHE A 731 -21.45 5.20 6.04
CA PHE A 731 -21.97 3.93 6.59
C PHE A 731 -22.06 3.92 8.12
N GLY A 732 -21.15 4.59 8.83
CA GLY A 732 -21.23 4.76 10.27
C GLY A 732 -22.29 5.80 10.68
N ALA A 733 -22.28 6.98 10.04
CA ALA A 733 -23.05 8.14 10.47
C ALA A 733 -24.53 8.10 10.10
N LEU A 734 -24.90 7.65 8.89
CA LEU A 734 -26.29 7.70 8.44
C LEU A 734 -27.21 6.71 9.18
N PRO A 735 -26.86 5.40 9.28
CA PRO A 735 -27.70 4.44 10.01
C PRO A 735 -27.84 4.80 11.49
N SER A 736 -26.75 5.22 12.14
CA SER A 736 -26.77 5.65 13.54
C SER A 736 -27.65 6.89 13.74
N CYS A 737 -27.54 7.91 12.88
CA CYS A 737 -28.43 9.07 12.92
C CYS A 737 -29.90 8.68 12.70
N ILE A 738 -30.22 7.75 11.79
CA ILE A 738 -31.59 7.26 11.56
C ILE A 738 -32.15 6.62 12.84
N ILE A 739 -31.39 5.72 13.47
CA ILE A 739 -31.80 5.02 14.69
C ILE A 739 -32.04 6.03 15.83
N LEU A 740 -31.08 6.92 16.06
CA LEU A 740 -31.13 7.92 17.12
C LEU A 740 -32.25 8.96 16.89
N TYR A 741 -32.51 9.35 15.65
CA TYR A 741 -33.61 10.25 15.33
C TYR A 741 -34.98 9.57 15.56
N ARG A 742 -35.13 8.30 15.19
CA ARG A 742 -36.37 7.53 15.45
C ARG A 742 -36.67 7.43 16.94
N TYR A 743 -35.64 7.29 17.77
CA TYR A 743 -35.79 7.32 19.24
C TYR A 743 -36.26 8.70 19.75
N ALA A 744 -35.74 9.79 19.20
CA ALA A 744 -36.06 11.16 19.65
C ALA A 744 -37.45 11.68 19.21
N ARG A 745 -38.07 11.11 18.17
CA ARG A 745 -39.27 11.67 17.48
C ARG A 745 -40.61 11.47 18.22
N GLY A 746 -40.61 11.24 19.54
CA GLY A 746 -41.81 11.13 20.37
C GLY A 746 -42.51 12.47 20.67
N SER A 747 -43.67 12.45 21.34
CA SER A 747 -44.51 13.61 21.71
C SER A 747 -43.93 14.49 22.84
N GLU A 748 -42.61 14.57 22.97
CA GLU A 748 -41.92 15.13 24.14
C GLU A 748 -41.38 16.53 23.88
N ILE A 749 -41.27 17.35 24.93
CA ILE A 749 -40.60 18.65 24.91
C ILE A 749 -39.07 18.39 25.07
N PRO A 750 -38.17 19.20 24.47
CA PRO A 750 -36.73 19.07 24.70
C PRO A 750 -36.38 19.08 26.19
N ARG A 751 -35.41 18.26 26.61
CA ARG A 751 -35.09 18.06 28.04
C ARG A 751 -34.70 19.33 28.79
N LEU A 752 -34.12 20.31 28.12
CA LEU A 752 -33.72 21.59 28.72
C LEU A 752 -34.78 22.70 28.51
N GLY A 753 -36.00 22.34 28.14
CA GLY A 753 -37.11 23.23 27.82
C GLY A 753 -36.98 23.88 26.44
N GLY A 754 -38.03 24.55 25.96
CA GLY A 754 -38.07 25.22 24.65
C GLY A 754 -38.82 24.45 23.56
N ALA A 755 -38.74 24.92 22.32
CA ALA A 755 -39.45 24.32 21.18
C ALA A 755 -38.50 23.56 20.24
N TRP A 756 -39.01 22.51 19.60
CA TRP A 756 -38.30 21.82 18.52
C TRP A 756 -38.11 22.73 17.31
N SER A 757 -36.86 22.98 16.94
CA SER A 757 -36.49 23.72 15.73
C SER A 757 -36.18 22.79 14.55
N ILE A 758 -37.02 21.78 14.35
CA ILE A 758 -36.90 20.83 13.23
C ILE A 758 -37.48 21.48 11.96
N PRO A 759 -36.72 21.56 10.85
CA PRO A 759 -37.24 22.08 9.59
C PRO A 759 -38.46 21.28 9.10
N LYS A 760 -39.59 21.95 8.92
CA LYS A 760 -40.87 21.36 8.46
C LYS A 760 -41.10 21.45 6.94
N ASN A 761 -40.32 22.28 6.24
CA ASN A 761 -40.49 22.51 4.81
C ASN A 761 -39.90 21.35 3.99
N SER A 762 -40.75 20.64 3.24
CA SER A 762 -40.39 19.56 2.32
C SER A 762 -40.33 20.01 0.85
N GLN A 763 -40.69 21.25 0.54
CA GLN A 763 -40.73 21.74 -0.84
C GLN A 763 -39.32 21.89 -1.42
N VAL A 764 -39.20 21.47 -2.69
CA VAL A 764 -38.01 21.63 -3.53
C VAL A 764 -38.24 22.89 -4.37
N ASP A 765 -37.58 23.98 -3.99
CA ASP A 765 -37.66 25.28 -4.66
C ASP A 765 -36.39 25.55 -5.48
N THR A 766 -36.49 26.45 -6.46
CA THR A 766 -35.36 26.83 -7.32
C THR A 766 -34.16 27.33 -6.50
N LYS A 767 -34.42 28.02 -5.38
CA LYS A 767 -33.36 28.47 -4.45
C LYS A 767 -32.56 27.31 -3.86
N LEU A 768 -33.23 26.20 -3.50
CA LEU A 768 -32.55 25.00 -3.03
C LEU A 768 -31.69 24.39 -4.13
N VAL A 769 -32.23 24.22 -5.33
CA VAL A 769 -31.52 23.57 -6.44
C VAL A 769 -30.27 24.36 -6.82
N VAL A 770 -30.43 25.67 -7.05
CA VAL A 770 -29.34 26.58 -7.42
C VAL A 770 -28.33 26.70 -6.28
N GLY A 771 -28.79 26.88 -5.04
CA GLY A 771 -27.92 26.95 -3.87
C GLY A 771 -27.11 25.67 -3.67
N SER A 772 -27.72 24.50 -3.85
CA SER A 772 -27.03 23.20 -3.72
C SER A 772 -25.96 23.04 -4.81
N ALA A 773 -26.25 23.44 -6.04
CA ALA A 773 -25.28 23.39 -7.14
C ALA A 773 -24.08 24.31 -6.88
N ILE A 774 -24.32 25.57 -6.47
CA ILE A 774 -23.26 26.53 -6.13
C ILE A 774 -22.40 26.01 -4.98
N PHE A 775 -23.03 25.46 -3.94
CA PHE A 775 -22.33 24.85 -2.82
C PHE A 775 -21.43 23.69 -3.29
N GLY A 776 -21.95 22.79 -4.14
CA GLY A 776 -21.17 21.67 -4.65
C GLY A 776 -19.97 22.10 -5.50
N VAL A 777 -20.09 23.16 -6.32
CA VAL A 777 -18.93 23.73 -7.05
C VAL A 777 -17.87 24.25 -6.08
N GLY A 778 -18.26 25.06 -5.09
CA GLY A 778 -17.32 25.58 -4.09
C GLY A 778 -16.65 24.48 -3.26
N TRP A 779 -17.41 23.45 -2.90
CA TRP A 779 -16.93 22.30 -2.15
C TRP A 779 -16.00 21.40 -2.97
N GLY A 780 -16.30 21.13 -4.24
CA GLY A 780 -15.44 20.36 -5.15
C GLY A 780 -14.14 21.08 -5.53
N LEU A 781 -14.11 22.42 -5.45
CA LEU A 781 -12.89 23.20 -5.66
C LEU A 781 -11.87 23.00 -4.54
N SER A 782 -12.28 23.14 -3.28
CA SER A 782 -11.36 23.20 -2.14
C SER A 782 -11.43 22.02 -1.19
N GLY A 783 -12.40 21.11 -1.33
CA GLY A 783 -12.67 20.04 -0.36
C GLY A 783 -13.23 20.54 0.98
N PHE A 784 -13.35 21.86 1.20
CA PHE A 784 -13.76 22.42 2.48
C PHE A 784 -15.26 22.60 2.62
N CYS A 785 -15.76 22.18 3.78
CA CYS A 785 -17.10 22.48 4.27
C CYS A 785 -16.99 23.37 5.53
N PRO A 786 -17.99 24.20 5.88
CA PRO A 786 -17.88 25.13 7.01
C PRO A 786 -17.49 24.49 8.35
N GLY A 787 -17.89 23.24 8.60
CA GLY A 787 -17.46 22.48 9.80
C GLY A 787 -15.96 22.24 9.85
N PRO A 788 -15.43 21.43 8.91
CA PRO A 788 -13.99 21.27 8.72
C PRO A 788 -13.20 22.58 8.71
N GLY A 789 -13.72 23.64 8.08
CA GLY A 789 -13.06 24.95 8.06
C GLY A 789 -12.89 25.59 9.44
N ILE A 790 -13.93 25.55 10.29
CA ILE A 790 -13.86 26.06 11.68
C ILE A 790 -12.92 25.19 12.52
N VAL A 791 -13.01 23.86 12.36
CA VAL A 791 -12.15 22.93 13.10
C VAL A 791 -10.69 23.11 12.69
N ASN A 792 -10.39 23.25 11.40
CA ASN A 792 -9.04 23.48 10.91
C ASN A 792 -8.48 24.84 11.32
N LEU A 793 -9.31 25.88 11.40
CA LEU A 793 -8.93 27.15 12.00
C LEU A 793 -8.49 26.95 13.47
N GLY A 794 -9.27 26.20 14.25
CA GLY A 794 -8.91 25.85 15.62
C GLY A 794 -7.65 24.99 15.70
N ARG A 795 -7.51 23.99 14.82
CA ARG A 795 -6.33 23.13 14.71
C ARG A 795 -5.09 23.96 14.47
N ALA A 796 -5.13 24.89 13.51
CA ALA A 796 -4.02 25.80 13.22
C ALA A 796 -3.61 26.62 14.45
N VAL A 797 -4.58 27.11 15.24
CA VAL A 797 -4.32 27.82 16.49
C VAL A 797 -3.65 26.90 17.52
N GLY A 798 -4.23 25.74 17.81
CA GLY A 798 -3.71 24.81 18.82
C GLY A 798 -2.36 24.20 18.45
N SER A 799 -2.14 23.98 17.16
CA SER A 799 -0.90 23.44 16.62
C SER A 799 0.12 24.52 16.27
N GLY A 800 -0.14 25.81 16.54
CA GLY A 800 0.74 26.96 16.29
C GLY A 800 1.20 27.13 14.83
N MET A 801 0.31 26.91 13.87
CA MET A 801 0.56 27.07 12.43
C MET A 801 -0.12 28.30 11.85
N ASP A 802 0.08 28.56 10.55
CA ASP A 802 -0.54 29.71 9.90
C ASP A 802 -2.07 29.58 9.85
N VAL A 803 -2.72 30.52 10.54
CA VAL A 803 -4.17 30.61 10.70
C VAL A 803 -4.80 31.33 9.50
N LEU A 804 -4.01 32.11 8.76
CA LEU A 804 -4.48 33.05 7.75
C LEU A 804 -5.29 32.38 6.63
N PRO A 805 -4.91 31.23 6.04
CA PRO A 805 -5.68 30.61 4.96
C PRO A 805 -7.09 30.22 5.41
N PHE A 806 -7.21 29.60 6.58
CA PHE A 806 -8.50 29.17 7.13
C PHE A 806 -9.36 30.37 7.54
N ALA A 807 -8.74 31.42 8.09
CA ALA A 807 -9.43 32.66 8.45
C ALA A 807 -9.96 33.40 7.21
N VAL A 808 -9.15 33.51 6.16
CA VAL A 808 -9.53 34.12 4.88
C VAL A 808 -10.66 33.33 4.22
N TRP A 809 -10.54 32.00 4.17
CA TRP A 809 -11.58 31.14 3.62
C TRP A 809 -12.89 31.27 4.40
N LEU A 810 -12.85 31.22 5.73
CA LEU A 810 -14.04 31.37 6.57
C LEU A 810 -14.65 32.77 6.44
N GLY A 811 -13.81 33.81 6.34
CA GLY A 811 -14.25 35.18 6.05
C GLY A 811 -15.00 35.26 4.71
N ALA A 812 -14.49 34.60 3.68
CA ALA A 812 -15.16 34.50 2.38
C ALA A 812 -16.51 33.75 2.46
N VAL A 813 -16.59 32.66 3.24
CA VAL A 813 -17.87 31.95 3.50
C VAL A 813 -18.91 32.87 4.15
N VAL A 814 -18.49 33.65 5.15
CA VAL A 814 -19.39 34.58 5.84
C VAL A 814 -19.82 35.70 4.90
N MET A 815 -18.90 36.30 4.14
CA MET A 815 -19.24 37.33 3.15
C MET A 815 -20.24 36.79 2.11
N GLY A 816 -19.99 35.61 1.55
CA GLY A 816 -20.89 34.99 0.58
C GLY A 816 -22.30 34.75 1.15
N GLY A 817 -22.40 34.34 2.42
CA GLY A 817 -23.68 34.15 3.10
C GLY A 817 -24.39 35.43 3.56
N VAL A 818 -23.71 36.59 3.55
CA VAL A 818 -24.29 37.91 3.84
C VAL A 818 -24.80 38.58 2.55
N VAL A 819 -24.15 38.32 1.42
CA VAL A 819 -24.55 38.85 0.10
C VAL A 819 -25.91 38.32 -0.36
N VAL A 820 -26.38 37.20 0.20
CA VAL A 820 -27.65 36.53 -0.14
C VAL A 820 -28.55 36.34 1.07
#